data_AF-A0A3N5EZB5-F1
#
_entry.id   AF-A0A3N5EZB5-F1
#
_cell.length_a   1.000
_cell.length_b   1.000
_cell.length_c   1.000
_cell.angle_alpha   90.00
_cell.angle_beta   90.00
_cell.angle_gamma   90.00
#
_symmetry.space_group_name_H-M   'P 1'
#
loop_
_entity.id
_entity.type
_entity.pdbx_description
1 polymer ?
#
loop_
_entity_poly.entity_id
_entity_poly.type
_entity_poly.pdbx_seq_one_letter_code
_entity_poly.pdbx_strand_id
1 'polypeptide(L)'
;MDSSPKKTQDVPEHLEQKKLIEFLESLQRICKIGTYYPAGHAVLDQAAAQFQRNLAGVADTNRSVLIALRGESLYVEEQEVSAPTNAVRDLRKLLLDLGIGTVEIDRAILLPELLQLVKSLLFGRSQLQGIKQFTGADLTGLPDSVRIRQKEFLVDESATLLDGNGEDAEHGLNTVFQVLAEQGLERNQIEQCKKFLNSLSERFSSQAFNIRGLPSVTWNDVRGLLVKVVTNAYNISDGSGGVFAQNDLNALSAIFKGLEKEVAQDKETQETINLLVSVFGSGVFNKKLLDGGAENPKGIRAADNIDVLSVGQLQSFVNDNFVHRKTLEKINMVDRREELAILLQLLQFQQEPAVESRIRQNLRDVLTSALSAREVETLIRGLMHLEACGIDSRFYDAIHSISLLLRSAKNFSSQQFLVMICNKVPPAAHGRIWSILVNEILAVGRAVDQKLFDDLVAIASRLPGNEMKDRWPELEAMDCFQEKRIASDIFDPEVKTSFPLFSFLLETSMKKQIGARVLSSLMAQPPDWLIEAVAPLLQLAIPQHLKFLQTYLLYAQQKDFAVGIRVAAGTLVVHHLPEIPEEQRGEAWVAKTILATSEMQVEEMRSLLERIIEEKRMVVVHKWPTSCRRAAEEALKKLKRKPL
;
A
#
# COMPACT_ATOMS: atom_id res chain seq x y z
N MET A 1 21.26 62.98 41.99
CA MET A 1 20.08 62.14 42.27
C MET A 1 19.25 62.25 41.00
N ASP A 2 19.27 61.31 40.05
CA ASP A 2 19.07 59.87 40.20
C ASP A 2 20.07 59.03 39.41
N SER A 3 20.55 57.99 40.07
CA SER A 3 21.38 56.92 39.55
C SER A 3 20.49 55.77 39.07
N SER A 4 20.36 55.62 37.75
CA SER A 4 19.74 54.44 37.13
C SER A 4 20.55 53.17 37.45
N PRO A 5 19.92 52.09 37.94
CA PRO A 5 20.63 50.84 38.17
C PRO A 5 20.83 50.13 36.82
N LYS A 6 22.11 49.90 36.46
CA LYS A 6 22.49 48.94 35.43
C LYS A 6 22.05 47.54 35.90
N LYS A 7 21.04 46.97 35.25
CA LYS A 7 20.76 45.53 35.30
C LYS A 7 21.92 44.80 34.61
N THR A 8 22.77 44.17 35.42
CA THR A 8 23.68 43.11 35.00
C THR A 8 22.82 41.98 34.40
N GLN A 9 22.96 41.71 33.10
CA GLN A 9 22.53 40.45 32.52
C GLN A 9 23.48 39.38 33.05
N ASP A 10 22.96 38.49 33.89
CA ASP A 10 23.64 37.25 34.24
C ASP A 10 23.88 36.47 32.95
N VAL A 11 25.16 36.29 32.61
CA VAL A 11 25.59 35.42 31.53
C VAL A 11 25.20 33.99 31.97
N PRO A 12 24.37 33.27 31.20
CA PRO A 12 23.97 31.91 31.58
C PRO A 12 25.24 31.06 31.73
N GLU A 13 25.31 30.30 32.84
CA GLU A 13 26.39 29.33 33.08
C GLU A 13 26.63 28.53 31.80
N HIS A 14 27.88 28.54 31.31
CA HIS A 14 28.24 27.79 30.12
C HIS A 14 27.88 26.31 30.33
N LEU A 15 26.95 25.80 29.54
CA LEU A 15 26.60 24.39 29.56
C LEU A 15 27.83 23.64 29.04
N GLU A 16 28.23 22.60 29.75
CA GLU A 16 29.36 21.77 29.32
C GLU A 16 29.07 21.23 27.91
N GLN A 17 29.95 21.54 26.94
CA GLN A 17 29.84 21.11 25.54
C GLN A 17 29.53 19.61 25.40
N LYS A 18 30.07 18.79 26.30
CA LYS A 18 29.81 17.35 26.37
C LYS A 18 28.32 17.02 26.55
N LYS A 19 27.60 17.74 27.41
CA LYS A 19 26.16 17.53 27.65
C LYS A 19 25.32 17.89 26.43
N LEU A 20 25.69 18.97 25.72
CA LEU A 20 25.02 19.39 24.48
C LEU A 20 25.16 18.32 23.39
N ILE A 21 26.37 17.77 23.24
CA ILE A 21 26.63 16.68 22.29
C ILE A 21 25.84 15.42 22.67
N GLU A 22 25.91 14.96 23.92
CA GLU A 22 25.19 13.77 24.38
C GLU A 22 23.65 13.89 24.20
N PHE A 23 23.11 15.09 24.37
CA PHE A 23 21.70 15.38 24.09
C PHE A 23 21.36 15.21 22.62
N LEU A 24 22.09 15.87 21.71
CA LEU A 24 21.86 15.75 20.26
C LEU A 24 22.08 14.33 19.75
N GLU A 25 23.08 13.61 20.27
CA GLU A 25 23.32 12.20 19.96
C GLU A 25 22.17 11.31 20.41
N SER A 26 21.60 11.57 21.59
CA SER A 26 20.43 10.81 22.06
C SER A 26 19.19 11.05 21.19
N LEU A 27 18.99 12.27 20.68
CA LEU A 27 17.91 12.58 19.73
C LEU A 27 18.12 11.84 18.40
N GLN A 28 19.32 11.92 17.82
CA GLN A 28 19.65 11.21 16.59
C GLN A 28 19.49 9.70 16.76
N ARG A 29 19.89 9.17 17.92
CA ARG A 29 19.78 7.75 18.24
C ARG A 29 18.32 7.31 18.27
N ILE A 30 17.40 8.08 18.86
CA ILE A 30 15.97 7.77 18.77
C ILE A 30 15.49 7.83 17.32
N CYS A 31 15.87 8.85 16.54
CA CYS A 31 15.49 8.90 15.13
C CYS A 31 15.97 7.66 14.36
N LYS A 32 17.19 7.21 14.62
CA LYS A 32 17.75 6.01 14.00
C LYS A 32 17.02 4.75 14.46
N ILE A 33 16.80 4.58 15.76
CA ILE A 33 16.11 3.41 16.33
C ILE A 33 14.63 3.39 15.92
N GLY A 34 13.95 4.52 15.93
CA GLY A 34 12.55 4.68 15.53
C GLY A 34 12.29 4.37 14.05
N THR A 35 13.32 4.39 13.21
CA THR A 35 13.25 3.88 11.83
C THR A 35 12.99 2.37 11.81
N TYR A 36 13.52 1.62 12.78
CA TYR A 36 13.56 0.16 12.78
C TYR A 36 12.61 -0.50 13.78
N TYR A 37 12.27 0.18 14.88
CA TYR A 37 11.48 -0.39 15.97
C TYR A 37 10.17 0.40 16.18
N PRO A 38 9.03 -0.30 16.37
CA PRO A 38 7.75 0.35 16.67
C PRO A 38 7.68 0.81 18.14
N ALA A 39 6.70 1.67 18.43
CA ALA A 39 6.41 2.12 19.79
C ALA A 39 6.11 0.93 20.74
N GLY A 40 6.67 0.97 21.95
CA GLY A 40 6.54 -0.11 22.96
C GLY A 40 7.56 -1.25 22.81
N HIS A 41 8.53 -1.13 21.90
CA HIS A 41 9.69 -2.01 21.86
C HIS A 41 10.73 -1.57 22.91
N ALA A 42 11.24 -2.50 23.71
CA ALA A 42 12.12 -2.20 24.84
C ALA A 42 13.37 -1.36 24.46
N VAL A 43 13.94 -1.60 23.27
CA VAL A 43 15.11 -0.86 22.78
C VAL A 43 14.77 0.61 22.49
N LEU A 44 13.60 0.87 21.91
CA LEU A 44 13.14 2.23 21.62
C LEU A 44 12.77 2.96 22.91
N ASP A 45 12.08 2.27 23.83
CA ASP A 45 11.70 2.82 25.13
C ASP A 45 12.95 3.19 25.96
N GLN A 46 14.00 2.36 25.92
CA GLN A 46 15.26 2.64 26.60
C GLN A 46 15.99 3.85 25.97
N ALA A 47 16.01 3.94 24.63
CA ALA A 47 16.60 5.08 23.94
C ALA A 47 15.87 6.38 24.24
N ALA A 48 14.53 6.33 24.27
CA ALA A 48 13.71 7.47 24.61
C ALA A 48 13.85 7.90 26.08
N ALA A 49 13.95 6.95 27.01
CA ALA A 49 14.23 7.25 28.42
C ALA A 49 15.63 7.85 28.63
N GLN A 50 16.61 7.49 27.80
CA GLN A 50 17.93 8.12 27.82
C GLN A 50 17.85 9.57 27.32
N PHE A 51 17.15 9.81 26.21
CA PHE A 51 16.93 11.16 25.70
C PHE A 51 16.20 12.06 26.69
N GLN A 52 15.13 11.59 27.32
CA GLN A 52 14.40 12.39 28.32
C GLN A 52 15.29 12.78 29.50
N ARG A 53 16.19 11.89 29.93
CA ARG A 53 17.21 12.21 30.96
C ARG A 53 18.20 13.28 30.48
N ASN A 54 18.69 13.17 29.25
CA ASN A 54 19.61 14.15 28.67
C ASN A 54 18.91 15.50 28.45
N LEU A 55 17.66 15.51 27.99
CA LEU A 55 16.82 16.70 27.82
C LEU A 55 16.63 17.41 29.16
N ALA A 56 16.28 16.67 30.22
CA ALA A 56 16.14 17.24 31.56
C ALA A 56 17.46 17.82 32.09
N GLY A 57 18.60 17.23 31.72
CA GLY A 57 19.93 17.72 32.09
C GLY A 57 20.40 18.96 31.33
N VAL A 58 19.94 19.17 30.10
CA VAL A 58 20.24 20.37 29.28
C VAL A 58 19.26 21.49 29.56
N ALA A 59 17.99 21.18 29.81
CA ALA A 59 16.96 22.17 30.14
C ALA A 59 17.25 22.88 31.46
N ASP A 60 17.89 22.20 32.42
CA ASP A 60 18.14 22.68 33.80
C ASP A 60 16.90 23.27 34.48
N THR A 61 16.68 24.59 34.41
CA THR A 61 15.50 25.31 34.93
C THR A 61 14.52 25.77 33.83
N ASN A 62 14.93 25.74 32.56
CA ASN A 62 14.09 26.11 31.43
C ASN A 62 12.98 25.07 31.20
N ARG A 63 11.83 25.57 30.73
CA ARG A 63 10.66 24.74 30.41
C ARG A 63 10.85 23.93 29.13
N SER A 64 11.63 24.45 28.18
CA SER A 64 11.90 23.83 26.89
C SER A 64 13.37 23.95 26.53
N VAL A 65 13.82 23.14 25.58
CA VAL A 65 15.14 23.24 24.95
C VAL A 65 14.96 23.60 23.47
N LEU A 66 15.63 24.66 23.04
CA LEU A 66 15.66 25.16 21.68
C LEU A 66 16.91 24.67 20.95
N ILE A 67 16.70 23.93 19.86
CA ILE A 67 17.71 23.55 18.89
C ILE A 67 17.55 24.47 17.67
N ALA A 68 18.58 25.21 17.31
CA ALA A 68 18.56 26.12 16.18
C ALA A 68 19.67 25.80 15.18
N LEU A 69 19.35 25.92 13.89
CA LEU A 69 20.27 25.71 12.79
C LEU A 69 20.60 27.04 12.11
N ARG A 70 21.81 27.55 12.33
CA ARG A 70 22.30 28.81 11.74
C ARG A 70 23.48 28.50 10.82
N GLY A 71 23.26 28.62 9.51
CA GLY A 71 24.23 28.18 8.50
C GLY A 71 24.55 26.70 8.64
N GLU A 72 25.84 26.38 8.76
CA GLU A 72 26.37 25.02 8.94
C GLU A 72 26.46 24.59 10.42
N SER A 73 26.17 25.48 11.38
CA SER A 73 26.34 25.21 12.81
C SER A 73 25.01 24.91 13.50
N LEU A 74 25.05 23.94 14.42
CA LEU A 74 23.95 23.61 15.33
C LEU A 74 24.15 24.35 16.66
N TYR A 75 23.08 24.97 17.14
CA TYR A 75 23.02 25.68 18.40
C TYR A 75 21.99 25.02 19.32
N VAL A 76 22.31 24.91 20.59
CA VAL A 76 21.38 24.46 21.64
C VAL A 76 21.37 25.54 22.71
N GLU A 77 20.20 26.11 23.03
CA GLU A 77 20.08 27.24 23.97
C GLU A 77 21.06 28.39 23.65
N GLU A 78 21.14 28.76 22.37
CA GLU A 78 22.06 29.79 21.83
C GLU A 78 23.56 29.49 21.93
N GLN A 79 23.95 28.31 22.42
CA GLN A 79 25.35 27.86 22.49
C GLN A 79 25.70 27.01 21.26
N GLU A 80 26.78 27.39 20.57
CA GLU A 80 27.28 26.66 19.40
C GLU A 80 27.92 25.33 19.82
N VAL A 81 27.59 24.25 19.11
CA VAL A 81 28.20 22.93 19.32
C VAL A 81 29.51 22.84 18.53
N SER A 82 30.64 23.03 19.22
CA SER A 82 31.95 23.26 18.59
C SER A 82 32.60 22.00 17.99
N ALA A 83 32.09 20.79 18.28
CA ALA A 83 32.67 19.52 17.83
C ALA A 83 31.58 18.53 17.36
N PRO A 84 31.06 18.65 16.13
CA PRO A 84 29.99 17.80 15.64
C PRO A 84 30.50 16.37 15.38
N THR A 85 30.05 15.42 16.20
CA THR A 85 30.19 13.98 15.96
C THR A 85 29.39 13.56 14.73
N ASN A 86 29.62 12.35 14.20
CA ASN A 86 28.88 11.87 13.03
C ASN A 86 27.36 11.86 13.26
N ALA A 87 26.92 11.53 14.48
CA ALA A 87 25.51 11.57 14.84
C ALA A 87 24.95 13.01 14.82
N VAL A 88 25.70 13.99 15.31
CA VAL A 88 25.30 15.41 15.22
C VAL A 88 25.24 15.89 13.77
N ARG A 89 26.16 15.46 12.91
CA ARG A 89 26.13 15.77 11.46
C ARG A 89 24.94 15.13 10.75
N ASP A 90 24.61 13.88 11.08
CA ASP A 90 23.44 13.18 10.53
C ASP A 90 22.14 13.88 10.92
N LEU A 91 22.03 14.30 12.19
CA LEU A 91 20.88 15.06 12.69
C LEU A 91 20.80 16.43 12.00
N ARG A 92 21.93 17.13 11.86
CA ARG A 92 22.02 18.39 11.13
C ARG A 92 21.50 18.24 9.70
N LYS A 93 21.95 17.19 9.00
CA LYS A 93 21.51 16.88 7.64
C LYS A 93 20.01 16.60 7.59
N LEU A 94 19.48 15.82 8.54
CA LEU A 94 18.03 15.58 8.63
C LEU A 94 17.23 16.89 8.78
N LEU A 95 17.66 17.80 9.66
CA LEU A 95 16.98 19.09 9.84
C LEU A 95 17.11 19.99 8.61
N LEU A 96 18.28 20.02 7.97
CA LEU A 96 18.52 20.75 6.71
C LEU A 96 17.64 20.24 5.58
N ASP A 97 17.63 18.92 5.36
CA ASP A 97 16.86 18.27 4.30
C ASP A 97 15.36 18.58 4.46
N LEU A 98 14.86 18.63 5.69
CA LEU A 98 13.47 18.98 6.02
C LEU A 98 13.17 20.48 6.02
N GLY A 99 14.15 21.33 5.76
CA GLY A 99 13.99 22.79 5.81
C GLY A 99 13.70 23.33 7.22
N ILE A 100 14.12 22.63 8.28
CA ILE A 100 13.85 23.04 9.67
C ILE A 100 14.90 24.05 10.13
N GLY A 101 14.44 25.22 10.58
CA GLY A 101 15.30 26.27 11.15
C GLY A 101 15.47 26.13 12.66
N THR A 102 14.38 25.88 13.39
CA THR A 102 14.42 25.67 14.84
C THR A 102 13.47 24.56 15.29
N VAL A 103 13.86 23.81 16.31
CA VAL A 103 13.04 22.82 17.01
C VAL A 103 13.07 23.16 18.50
N GLU A 104 11.91 23.43 19.08
CA GLU A 104 11.72 23.64 20.51
C GLU A 104 11.02 22.40 21.10
N ILE A 105 11.59 21.80 22.15
CA ILE A 105 11.07 20.59 22.81
C ILE A 105 10.82 20.88 24.28
N ASP A 106 9.58 20.71 24.77
CA ASP A 106 9.24 20.84 26.19
C ASP A 106 9.95 19.76 27.02
N ARG A 107 10.53 20.14 28.16
CA ARG A 107 11.21 19.26 29.10
C ARG A 107 10.32 18.11 29.57
N ALA A 108 9.01 18.35 29.69
CA ALA A 108 8.03 17.38 30.14
C ALA A 108 7.42 16.52 29.02
N ILE A 109 8.04 16.49 27.83
CA ILE A 109 7.55 15.71 26.68
C ILE A 109 7.32 14.24 27.05
N LEU A 110 6.11 13.75 26.77
CA LEU A 110 5.75 12.36 27.02
C LEU A 110 6.36 11.45 25.94
N LEU A 111 6.62 10.18 26.31
CA LEU A 111 7.18 9.20 25.38
C LEU A 111 6.36 9.08 24.07
N PRO A 112 5.01 9.01 24.09
CA PRO A 112 4.22 8.93 22.86
C PRO A 112 4.41 10.15 21.95
N GLU A 113 4.51 11.35 22.52
CA GLU A 113 4.70 12.63 21.79
C GLU A 113 6.08 12.68 21.15
N LEU A 114 7.11 12.25 21.86
CA LEU A 114 8.46 12.15 21.32
C LEU A 114 8.54 11.18 20.14
N LEU A 115 7.87 10.03 20.24
CA LEU A 115 7.80 9.06 19.15
C LEU A 115 6.99 9.60 17.97
N GLN A 116 5.95 10.40 18.21
CA GLN A 116 5.20 11.10 17.17
C GLN A 116 6.08 12.11 16.43
N LEU A 117 6.86 12.93 17.15
CA LEU A 117 7.84 13.84 16.55
C LEU A 117 8.81 13.07 15.62
N VAL A 118 9.40 11.99 16.13
CA VAL A 118 10.35 11.18 15.37
C VAL A 118 9.71 10.60 14.12
N LYS A 119 8.47 10.11 14.21
CA LYS A 119 7.71 9.64 13.05
C LYS A 119 7.49 10.74 12.02
N SER A 120 7.09 11.94 12.45
CA SER A 120 6.87 13.07 11.54
C SER A 120 8.15 13.47 10.80
N LEU A 121 9.30 13.53 11.50
CA LEU A 121 10.59 13.84 10.89
C LEU A 121 11.03 12.77 9.87
N LEU A 122 10.91 11.49 10.22
CA LEU A 122 11.28 10.38 9.32
C LEU A 122 10.34 10.29 8.12
N PHE A 123 9.04 10.50 8.32
CA PHE A 123 8.04 10.53 7.26
C PHE A 123 8.34 11.66 6.27
N GLY A 124 8.56 12.89 6.76
CA GLY A 124 8.93 14.02 5.92
C GLY A 124 10.20 13.75 5.09
N ARG A 125 11.22 13.12 5.70
CA ARG A 125 12.44 12.74 4.99
C ARG A 125 12.16 11.73 3.87
N SER A 126 11.34 10.73 4.15
CA SER A 126 11.00 9.70 3.16
C SER A 126 10.20 10.28 1.98
N GLN A 127 9.34 11.26 2.23
CA GLN A 127 8.62 11.97 1.17
C GLN A 127 9.60 12.74 0.28
N LEU A 128 10.49 13.54 0.87
CA LEU A 128 11.47 14.32 0.09
C LEU A 128 12.43 13.45 -0.72
N GLN A 129 12.84 12.28 -0.19
CA GLN A 129 13.70 11.35 -0.91
C GLN A 129 13.04 10.72 -2.15
N GLY A 130 11.71 10.72 -2.22
CA GLY A 130 10.94 10.15 -3.35
C GLY A 130 10.50 11.18 -4.40
N ILE A 131 10.60 12.49 -4.13
CA ILE A 131 10.02 13.53 -4.98
C ILE A 131 11.09 14.10 -5.92
N LYS A 132 10.78 14.15 -7.23
CA LYS A 132 11.65 14.70 -8.29
C LYS A 132 11.45 16.22 -8.55
N GLN A 133 10.73 16.91 -7.68
CA GLN A 133 10.32 18.32 -7.81
C GLN A 133 10.58 19.10 -6.53
N PHE A 134 10.83 20.41 -6.65
CA PHE A 134 10.96 21.29 -5.48
C PHE A 134 9.63 21.36 -4.73
N THR A 135 9.57 20.71 -3.58
CA THR A 135 8.41 20.68 -2.68
C THR A 135 8.92 20.86 -1.26
N GLY A 136 8.28 21.72 -0.48
CA GLY A 136 8.53 21.82 0.96
C GLY A 136 7.96 20.60 1.67
N ALA A 137 8.64 20.10 2.69
CA ALA A 137 8.06 19.10 3.59
C ALA A 137 7.02 19.79 4.48
N ASP A 138 5.76 19.39 4.41
CA ASP A 138 4.74 19.90 5.33
C ASP A 138 4.70 19.02 6.58
N LEU A 139 5.24 19.51 7.69
CA LEU A 139 5.29 18.81 8.97
C LEU A 139 4.02 19.12 9.78
N THR A 140 2.89 18.54 9.39
CA THR A 140 1.63 18.63 10.13
C THR A 140 1.54 17.61 11.27
N GLY A 141 0.67 17.88 12.26
CA GLY A 141 0.37 16.92 13.34
C GLY A 141 1.50 16.74 14.37
N LEU A 142 2.28 17.79 14.64
CA LEU A 142 3.23 17.79 15.75
C LEU A 142 2.49 17.86 17.10
N PRO A 143 3.00 17.21 18.16
CA PRO A 143 2.42 17.30 19.50
C PRO A 143 2.60 18.70 20.10
N ASP A 144 1.72 19.12 21.01
CA ASP A 144 1.74 20.45 21.65
C ASP A 144 3.04 20.76 22.41
N SER A 145 3.77 19.72 22.81
CA SER A 145 5.07 19.76 23.49
C SER A 145 6.25 20.02 22.55
N VAL A 146 6.02 20.13 21.24
CA VAL A 146 7.07 20.40 20.25
C VAL A 146 6.66 21.51 19.30
N ARG A 147 7.56 22.48 19.06
CA ARG A 147 7.36 23.54 18.07
C ARG A 147 8.49 23.54 17.06
N ILE A 148 8.15 23.42 15.79
CA ILE A 148 9.10 23.49 14.69
C ILE A 148 8.85 24.79 13.93
N ARG A 149 9.91 25.57 13.67
CA ARG A 149 9.87 26.64 12.67
C ARG A 149 10.66 26.21 11.46
N GLN A 150 9.98 26.10 10.33
CA GLN A 150 10.61 25.84 9.05
C GLN A 150 11.20 27.13 8.49
N LYS A 151 12.27 26.99 7.70
CA LYS A 151 12.85 28.09 6.93
C LYS A 151 11.91 28.35 5.76
N GLU A 152 11.32 29.54 5.72
CA GLU A 152 10.63 30.02 4.54
C GLU A 152 11.69 30.38 3.50
N PHE A 153 11.71 29.63 2.40
CA PHE A 153 12.48 30.02 1.23
C PHE A 153 11.66 31.09 0.49
N LEU A 154 11.89 32.36 0.84
CA LEU A 154 11.39 33.47 0.05
C LEU A 154 12.11 33.42 -1.29
N VAL A 155 11.36 33.10 -2.36
CA VAL A 155 11.77 33.46 -3.70
C VAL A 155 11.72 34.98 -3.73
N ASP A 156 12.88 35.61 -3.69
CA ASP A 156 12.99 37.06 -3.74
C ASP A 156 12.59 37.51 -5.15
N GLU A 157 11.30 37.78 -5.37
CA GLU A 157 10.81 38.31 -6.65
C GLU A 157 11.48 39.66 -6.99
N SER A 158 12.04 40.36 -5.98
CA SER A 158 12.87 41.56 -6.16
C SER A 158 14.24 41.27 -6.78
N ALA A 159 14.80 40.06 -6.62
CA ALA A 159 16.01 39.65 -7.32
C ALA A 159 15.74 39.33 -8.81
N THR A 160 14.46 39.14 -9.18
CA THR A 160 13.98 39.04 -10.57
C THR A 160 13.44 40.34 -11.15
N LEU A 161 13.21 41.36 -10.33
CA LEU A 161 12.86 42.69 -10.80
C LEU A 161 14.16 43.48 -11.02
N LEU A 162 14.56 43.54 -12.29
CA LEU A 162 15.58 44.43 -12.82
C LEU A 162 15.47 45.81 -12.16
N ASP A 163 16.42 46.12 -11.28
CA ASP A 163 16.62 47.47 -10.78
C ASP A 163 16.82 48.38 -12.00
N GLY A 164 15.96 49.40 -12.08
CA GLY A 164 15.93 50.34 -13.17
C GLY A 164 17.23 51.12 -13.28
N ASN A 165 17.95 50.90 -14.38
CA ASN A 165 18.47 51.95 -15.25
C ASN A 165 18.76 51.32 -16.61
N GLY A 166 17.93 51.66 -17.60
CA GLY A 166 17.86 51.08 -18.93
C GLY A 166 19.01 51.45 -19.87
N GLU A 167 20.26 51.32 -19.43
CA GLU A 167 21.43 51.44 -20.30
C GLU A 167 22.13 50.07 -20.54
N ASP A 168 21.98 49.09 -19.64
CA ASP A 168 22.68 47.79 -19.77
C ASP A 168 21.91 46.71 -20.57
N ALA A 169 20.59 46.84 -20.73
CA ALA A 169 19.81 45.91 -21.57
C ALA A 169 20.06 46.12 -23.08
N GLU A 170 20.35 47.36 -23.50
CA GLU A 170 20.79 47.64 -24.87
C GLU A 170 22.19 47.08 -25.15
N HIS A 171 23.04 46.97 -24.13
CA HIS A 171 24.33 46.31 -24.26
C HIS A 171 24.19 44.80 -24.48
N GLY A 172 23.27 44.10 -23.81
CA GLY A 172 23.06 42.66 -24.00
C GLY A 172 22.69 42.27 -25.45
N LEU A 173 21.66 42.93 -26.02
CA LEU A 173 21.22 42.64 -27.39
C LEU A 173 22.19 43.17 -28.46
N ASN A 174 22.80 44.34 -28.25
CA ASN A 174 23.82 44.83 -29.17
C ASN A 174 25.08 43.96 -29.15
N THR A 175 25.45 43.35 -28.01
CA THR A 175 26.53 42.37 -27.94
C THR A 175 26.19 41.11 -28.74
N VAL A 176 24.94 40.63 -28.68
CA VAL A 176 24.49 39.51 -29.52
C VAL A 176 24.54 39.85 -31.01
N PHE A 177 24.11 41.05 -31.42
CA PHE A 177 24.21 41.47 -32.82
C PHE A 177 25.65 41.74 -33.28
N GLN A 178 26.53 42.15 -32.36
CA GLN A 178 27.94 42.35 -32.62
C GLN A 178 28.67 41.00 -32.79
N VAL A 179 28.36 40.00 -31.95
CA VAL A 179 28.85 38.62 -32.11
C VAL A 179 28.30 37.98 -33.39
N LEU A 180 27.06 38.27 -33.79
CA LEU A 180 26.51 37.80 -35.06
C LEU A 180 27.17 38.48 -36.28
N ALA A 181 27.54 39.76 -36.17
CA ALA A 181 28.33 40.46 -37.20
C ALA A 181 29.74 39.87 -37.31
N GLU A 182 30.38 39.57 -36.19
CA GLU A 182 31.70 38.91 -36.13
C GLU A 182 31.68 37.48 -36.70
N GLN A 183 30.50 36.84 -36.74
CA GLN A 183 30.28 35.53 -37.38
C GLN A 183 29.91 35.62 -38.87
N GLY A 184 30.02 36.79 -39.50
CA GLY A 184 29.95 36.94 -40.96
C GLY A 184 28.57 37.25 -41.54
N LEU A 185 27.61 37.69 -40.74
CA LEU A 185 26.29 38.14 -41.21
C LEU A 185 26.33 39.58 -41.73
N GLU A 186 25.69 39.85 -42.87
CA GLU A 186 25.67 41.18 -43.47
C GLU A 186 24.74 42.15 -42.72
N ARG A 187 25.02 43.46 -42.78
CA ARG A 187 24.25 44.50 -42.06
C ARG A 187 22.74 44.45 -42.32
N ASN A 188 22.33 44.15 -43.55
CA ASN A 188 20.91 44.06 -43.92
C ASN A 188 20.20 42.86 -43.27
N GLN A 189 20.92 41.77 -43.02
CA GLN A 189 20.40 40.57 -42.36
C GLN A 189 20.25 40.78 -40.85
N ILE A 190 21.16 41.54 -40.26
CA ILE A 190 21.10 41.94 -38.84
C ILE A 190 19.90 42.88 -38.60
N GLU A 191 19.61 43.80 -39.53
CA GLU A 191 18.41 44.64 -39.46
C GLU A 191 17.11 43.85 -39.59
N GLN A 192 17.08 42.80 -40.41
CA GLN A 192 15.92 41.89 -40.51
C GLN A 192 15.69 41.11 -39.20
N CYS A 193 16.76 40.64 -38.55
CA CYS A 193 16.68 40.04 -37.21
C CYS A 193 16.16 41.03 -36.16
N LYS A 194 16.61 42.30 -36.20
CA LYS A 194 16.11 43.35 -35.31
C LYS A 194 14.61 43.61 -35.50
N LYS A 195 14.14 43.72 -36.74
CA LYS A 195 12.70 43.87 -37.05
C LYS A 195 11.87 42.66 -36.62
N PHE A 196 12.39 41.45 -36.80
CA PHE A 196 11.71 40.22 -36.40
C PHE A 196 11.58 40.11 -34.87
N LEU A 197 12.65 40.36 -34.11
CA LEU A 197 12.61 40.33 -32.65
C LEU A 197 11.72 41.43 -32.07
N ASN A 198 11.71 42.63 -32.67
CA ASN A 198 10.81 43.70 -32.26
C ASN A 198 9.33 43.36 -32.53
N SER A 199 9.01 42.70 -33.66
CA SER A 199 7.63 42.28 -33.95
C SER A 199 7.15 41.09 -33.11
N LEU A 200 8.04 40.21 -32.66
CA LEU A 200 7.74 39.19 -31.65
C LEU A 200 7.43 39.84 -30.29
N SER A 201 8.26 40.79 -29.86
CA SER A 201 8.07 41.52 -28.60
C SER A 201 6.71 42.24 -28.53
N GLU A 202 6.30 42.91 -29.62
CA GLU A 202 4.96 43.54 -29.72
C GLU A 202 3.81 42.53 -29.63
N ARG A 203 3.96 41.33 -30.20
CA ARG A 203 2.94 40.26 -30.13
C ARG A 203 2.81 39.64 -28.74
N PHE A 204 3.91 39.49 -28.01
CA PHE A 204 3.87 38.97 -26.63
C PHE A 204 3.35 40.00 -25.63
N SER A 205 3.56 41.28 -25.88
CA SER A 205 3.07 42.36 -25.01
C SER A 205 1.56 42.60 -25.13
N SER A 206 0.93 42.19 -26.23
CA SER A 206 -0.49 42.44 -26.53
C SER A 206 -1.44 41.29 -26.21
N GLN A 207 -0.94 40.09 -25.88
CA GLN A 207 -1.76 38.94 -25.44
C GLN A 207 -1.11 38.24 -24.24
N ALA A 208 -1.74 38.32 -23.06
CA ALA A 208 -1.34 37.54 -21.90
C ALA A 208 -1.69 36.06 -22.13
N PHE A 209 -0.69 35.25 -22.49
CA PHE A 209 -0.85 33.82 -22.68
C PHE A 209 -0.84 33.08 -21.35
N ASN A 210 -1.96 32.45 -21.01
CA ASN A 210 -2.06 31.52 -19.89
C ASN A 210 -1.77 30.11 -20.43
N ILE A 211 -0.49 29.73 -20.51
CA ILE A 211 -0.06 28.43 -21.04
C ILE A 211 0.32 27.50 -19.88
N ARG A 212 -0.50 26.49 -19.62
CA ARG A 212 -0.09 25.32 -18.83
C ARG A 212 0.77 24.40 -19.70
N GLY A 213 2.02 24.23 -19.31
CA GLY A 213 2.98 23.33 -19.96
C GLY A 213 3.59 23.95 -21.21
N LEU A 214 4.58 24.82 -21.01
CA LEU A 214 5.45 25.26 -22.11
C LEU A 214 6.57 24.23 -22.31
N PRO A 215 6.84 23.75 -23.54
CA PRO A 215 8.09 23.08 -23.84
C PRO A 215 9.24 24.08 -23.68
N SER A 216 10.37 23.63 -23.13
CA SER A 216 11.54 24.46 -22.86
C SER A 216 12.21 24.89 -24.16
N VAL A 217 11.94 26.11 -24.62
CA VAL A 217 12.69 26.78 -25.69
C VAL A 217 13.97 27.35 -25.11
N THR A 218 15.13 26.99 -25.67
CA THR A 218 16.44 27.48 -25.24
C THR A 218 16.92 28.64 -26.10
N TRP A 219 17.88 29.45 -25.62
CA TRP A 219 18.44 30.58 -26.38
C TRP A 219 19.21 30.16 -27.64
N ASN A 220 19.67 28.91 -27.73
CA ASN A 220 20.23 28.38 -28.97
C ASN A 220 19.16 27.97 -29.98
N ASP A 221 17.93 27.66 -29.55
CA ASP A 221 16.79 27.48 -30.46
C ASP A 221 16.40 28.81 -31.10
N VAL A 222 16.40 29.89 -30.32
CA VAL A 222 16.19 31.26 -30.83
C VAL A 222 17.30 31.67 -31.79
N ARG A 223 18.57 31.36 -31.47
CA ARG A 223 19.72 31.60 -32.35
C ARG A 223 19.65 30.79 -33.64
N GLY A 224 19.26 29.50 -33.57
CA GLY A 224 19.08 28.63 -34.73
C GLY A 224 17.90 29.03 -35.62
N LEU A 225 16.83 29.58 -35.04
CA LEU A 225 15.66 30.09 -35.76
C LEU A 225 15.97 31.41 -36.47
N LEU A 226 16.71 32.32 -35.81
CA LEU A 226 17.21 33.56 -36.43
C LEU A 226 18.18 33.29 -37.58
N VAL A 227 19.11 32.34 -37.43
CA VAL A 227 20.02 31.93 -38.52
C VAL A 227 19.26 31.28 -39.68
N LYS A 228 18.22 30.47 -39.41
CA LYS A 228 17.37 29.82 -40.45
C LYS A 228 16.45 30.79 -41.20
N VAL A 229 15.93 31.82 -40.54
CA VAL A 229 15.11 32.88 -41.15
C VAL A 229 15.96 33.77 -42.07
N VAL A 230 17.21 34.03 -41.69
CA VAL A 230 18.13 34.89 -42.45
C VAL A 230 18.78 34.20 -43.65
N THR A 231 19.03 32.89 -43.56
CA THR A 231 19.69 32.11 -44.64
C THR A 231 18.71 31.59 -45.70
N ASN A 232 17.43 31.97 -45.63
CA ASN A 232 16.38 31.60 -46.59
C ASN A 232 16.24 30.08 -46.85
N ALA A 233 16.52 29.25 -45.85
CA ALA A 233 16.28 27.80 -45.95
C ALA A 233 14.79 27.41 -45.73
N TYR A 234 13.89 28.37 -45.61
CA TYR A 234 12.45 28.17 -45.58
C TYR A 234 11.77 29.01 -46.65
N ASN A 235 11.35 28.36 -47.73
CA ASN A 235 10.15 28.81 -48.43
C ASN A 235 8.98 28.55 -47.47
N ILE A 236 8.51 29.61 -46.82
CA ILE A 236 7.18 29.60 -46.18
C ILE A 236 6.18 29.57 -47.34
N SER A 237 5.91 28.38 -47.88
CA SER A 237 4.65 28.16 -48.57
C SER A 237 3.59 28.15 -47.48
N ASP A 238 2.77 29.20 -47.47
CA ASP A 238 1.56 29.28 -46.68
C ASP A 238 0.75 27.98 -46.82
N GLY A 239 0.63 27.23 -45.72
CA GLY A 239 -0.30 26.12 -45.66
C GLY A 239 0.09 24.98 -44.74
N SER A 240 -0.65 24.90 -43.63
CA SER A 240 -0.91 23.71 -42.82
C SER A 240 0.22 23.18 -41.93
N GLY A 241 -0.11 23.04 -40.64
CA GLY A 241 0.78 22.57 -39.60
C GLY A 241 1.13 21.08 -39.67
N GLY A 242 2.21 20.72 -38.96
CA GLY A 242 2.59 19.31 -38.77
C GLY A 242 3.90 19.15 -38.00
N VAL A 243 3.76 18.80 -36.71
CA VAL A 243 4.52 17.78 -35.95
C VAL A 243 6.03 17.63 -36.26
N PHE A 244 6.88 18.04 -35.31
CA PHE A 244 8.30 17.67 -35.26
C PHE A 244 8.48 16.19 -34.89
N ALA A 245 9.34 15.47 -35.63
CA ALA A 245 9.55 14.02 -35.52
C ALA A 245 10.73 13.64 -34.59
N GLN A 246 10.57 12.49 -33.92
CA GLN A 246 11.40 11.90 -32.85
C GLN A 246 12.88 11.54 -33.18
N ASN A 247 13.42 11.88 -34.35
CA ASN A 247 14.76 11.45 -34.76
C ASN A 247 15.90 12.45 -34.44
N ASP A 248 15.60 13.65 -33.95
CA ASP A 248 16.61 14.67 -33.59
C ASP A 248 17.15 14.55 -32.15
N LEU A 249 16.56 13.67 -31.33
CA LEU A 249 16.93 13.48 -29.91
C LEU A 249 18.20 12.65 -29.71
N ASN A 250 18.52 11.74 -30.64
CA ASN A 250 19.77 10.96 -30.61
C ASN A 250 20.98 11.78 -31.06
N ALA A 251 20.78 12.83 -31.87
CA ALA A 251 21.84 13.76 -32.27
C ALA A 251 22.22 14.71 -31.13
N LEU A 252 21.24 15.14 -30.32
CA LEU A 252 21.46 15.98 -29.14
C LEU A 252 22.28 15.27 -28.04
N SER A 253 22.10 13.97 -27.82
CA SER A 253 22.90 13.20 -26.85
C SER A 253 24.39 13.11 -27.22
N ALA A 254 24.71 13.09 -28.53
CA ALA A 254 26.09 13.05 -29.01
C ALA A 254 26.83 14.38 -28.81
N ILE A 255 26.11 15.50 -28.89
CA ILE A 255 26.66 16.85 -28.71
C ILE A 255 26.99 17.11 -27.23
N PHE A 256 26.17 16.62 -26.29
CA PHE A 256 26.43 16.75 -24.85
C PHE A 256 27.66 15.96 -24.36
N LYS A 257 27.98 14.81 -24.97
CA LYS A 257 29.24 14.08 -24.69
C LYS A 257 30.49 14.79 -25.23
N GLY A 258 30.34 15.71 -26.19
CA GLY A 258 31.45 16.49 -26.73
C GLY A 258 31.88 17.63 -25.81
N LEU A 259 30.92 18.30 -25.16
CA LEU A 259 31.17 19.47 -24.30
C LEU A 259 31.78 19.14 -22.93
N GLU A 260 31.70 17.89 -22.47
CA GLU A 260 32.38 17.39 -21.27
C GLU A 260 33.92 17.39 -21.43
N LYS A 261 34.43 17.38 -22.68
CA LYS A 261 35.87 17.38 -22.98
C LYS A 261 36.51 18.76 -23.10
N GLU A 262 35.75 19.83 -23.33
CA GLU A 262 36.32 21.17 -23.59
C GLU A 262 36.31 22.13 -22.39
N VAL A 263 35.54 21.84 -21.32
CA VAL A 263 35.45 22.71 -20.14
C VAL A 263 36.10 22.02 -18.93
N ALA A 264 37.43 21.98 -18.92
CA ALA A 264 38.22 21.26 -17.91
C ALA A 264 38.72 22.13 -16.74
N GLN A 265 38.36 23.42 -16.65
CA GLN A 265 39.02 24.33 -15.71
C GLN A 265 38.11 25.10 -14.75
N ASP A 266 36.79 24.99 -14.86
CA ASP A 266 35.88 25.69 -13.95
C ASP A 266 34.94 24.72 -13.20
N LYS A 267 35.08 24.71 -11.86
CA LYS A 267 34.52 23.70 -10.97
C LYS A 267 33.03 23.92 -10.70
N GLU A 268 32.59 25.18 -10.66
CA GLU A 268 31.17 25.56 -10.55
C GLU A 268 30.40 25.22 -11.82
N THR A 269 31.01 25.44 -12.99
CA THR A 269 30.43 25.08 -14.28
C THR A 269 30.33 23.55 -14.44
N GLN A 270 31.31 22.79 -13.94
CA GLN A 270 31.26 21.32 -13.92
C GLN A 270 30.18 20.76 -12.98
N GLU A 271 29.99 21.38 -11.80
CA GLU A 271 28.94 20.99 -10.85
C GLU A 271 27.55 21.34 -11.37
N THR A 272 27.39 22.47 -12.06
CA THR A 272 26.14 22.88 -12.70
C THR A 272 25.80 21.99 -13.90
N ILE A 273 26.81 21.58 -14.70
CA ILE A 273 26.64 20.61 -15.78
C ILE A 273 26.30 19.23 -15.24
N ASN A 274 26.92 18.77 -14.15
CA ASN A 274 26.58 17.49 -13.51
C ASN A 274 25.17 17.50 -12.91
N LEU A 275 24.74 18.63 -12.34
CA LEU A 275 23.38 18.83 -11.85
C LEU A 275 22.38 18.70 -13.01
N LEU A 276 22.66 19.36 -14.14
CA LEU A 276 21.82 19.29 -15.35
C LEU A 276 21.81 17.89 -15.99
N VAL A 277 22.96 17.21 -16.10
CA VAL A 277 23.05 15.84 -16.64
C VAL A 277 22.31 14.83 -15.75
N SER A 278 22.32 15.00 -14.42
CA SER A 278 21.57 14.14 -13.49
C SER A 278 20.05 14.29 -13.62
N VAL A 279 19.59 15.50 -13.95
CA VAL A 279 18.17 15.83 -14.15
C VAL A 279 17.63 15.26 -15.47
N PHE A 280 18.47 15.14 -16.51
CA PHE A 280 18.07 14.60 -17.83
C PHE A 280 18.40 13.11 -18.06
N GLY A 281 19.23 12.48 -17.22
CA GLY A 281 19.77 11.14 -17.44
C GLY A 281 19.00 9.94 -16.87
N SER A 282 17.86 10.13 -16.20
CA SER A 282 17.14 9.02 -15.53
C SER A 282 15.85 8.62 -16.23
N GLY A 283 15.99 8.06 -17.44
CA GLY A 283 14.88 7.47 -18.19
C GLY A 283 15.32 6.56 -19.34
N VAL A 284 15.35 5.25 -19.06
CA VAL A 284 15.36 4.12 -20.02
C VAL A 284 16.69 3.82 -20.74
N PHE A 285 17.30 2.67 -20.43
CA PHE A 285 17.64 1.66 -21.45
C PHE A 285 17.93 0.29 -20.81
N ASN A 286 17.17 -0.72 -21.26
CA ASN A 286 17.41 -2.13 -20.97
C ASN A 286 18.17 -2.75 -22.16
N LYS A 287 19.31 -3.39 -21.87
CA LYS A 287 19.80 -4.68 -22.42
C LYS A 287 19.79 -4.90 -23.96
N LYS A 288 20.99 -4.92 -24.58
CA LYS A 288 21.63 -6.15 -25.15
C LYS A 288 23.00 -5.88 -25.85
N LEU A 289 23.97 -6.70 -25.43
CA LEU A 289 25.04 -7.40 -26.20
C LEU A 289 25.67 -6.74 -27.44
N LEU A 290 26.99 -6.51 -27.39
CA LEU A 290 28.02 -7.36 -28.05
C LEU A 290 29.46 -6.93 -27.70
N ASP A 291 30.27 -7.95 -27.42
CA ASP A 291 31.74 -8.14 -27.47
C ASP A 291 32.76 -7.01 -27.28
N GLY A 292 33.70 -7.28 -26.35
CA GLY A 292 35.11 -7.49 -26.70
C GLY A 292 36.04 -6.28 -26.63
N GLY A 293 36.71 -6.08 -25.49
CA GLY A 293 37.89 -5.23 -25.40
C GLY A 293 38.30 -4.95 -23.96
N ALA A 294 39.32 -5.66 -23.48
CA ALA A 294 39.89 -5.48 -22.16
C ALA A 294 40.57 -4.10 -22.05
N GLU A 295 40.12 -3.25 -21.13
CA GLU A 295 40.91 -2.13 -20.63
C GLU A 295 40.50 -1.77 -19.19
N ASN A 296 41.51 -1.71 -18.33
CA ASN A 296 41.42 -1.48 -16.89
C ASN A 296 40.75 -0.14 -16.52
N PRO A 297 39.76 -0.10 -15.60
CA PRO A 297 39.26 1.17 -15.11
C PRO A 297 40.14 1.66 -13.94
N LYS A 298 40.97 2.66 -14.21
CA LYS A 298 41.53 3.53 -13.17
C LYS A 298 40.47 4.50 -12.69
N GLY A 299 40.31 4.60 -11.38
CA GLY A 299 39.97 5.86 -10.70
C GLY A 299 38.51 6.05 -10.30
N ILE A 300 38.04 5.31 -9.28
CA ILE A 300 37.00 5.81 -8.38
C ILE A 300 37.72 6.64 -7.29
N ARG A 301 37.29 7.89 -7.14
CA ARG A 301 37.82 8.86 -6.17
C ARG A 301 37.64 8.33 -4.74
N ALA A 302 38.65 8.61 -3.91
CA ALA A 302 38.69 8.27 -2.49
C ALA A 302 37.54 8.93 -1.73
N ALA A 303 36.52 8.14 -1.39
CA ALA A 303 35.67 8.43 -0.25
C ALA A 303 36.49 8.20 1.02
N ASP A 304 36.41 9.16 1.93
CA ASP A 304 36.67 9.06 3.37
C ASP A 304 37.48 7.84 3.81
N ASN A 305 38.75 8.07 4.18
CA ASN A 305 39.56 7.15 4.98
C ASN A 305 38.86 6.93 6.34
N ILE A 306 37.83 6.09 6.35
CA ILE A 306 37.53 5.24 7.48
C ILE A 306 38.71 4.27 7.52
N ASP A 307 39.46 4.23 8.63
CA ASP A 307 40.46 3.19 8.85
C ASP A 307 39.77 1.85 8.62
N VAL A 308 40.06 1.23 7.47
CA VAL A 308 39.55 -0.10 7.13
C VAL A 308 40.29 -1.04 8.05
N LEU A 309 39.69 -1.29 9.23
CA LEU A 309 40.16 -2.29 10.15
C LEU A 309 40.21 -3.61 9.37
N SER A 310 41.44 -4.11 9.20
CA SER A 310 41.64 -5.43 8.61
C SER A 310 40.91 -6.49 9.43
N VAL A 311 40.53 -7.60 8.79
CA VAL A 311 39.90 -8.73 9.47
C VAL A 311 40.74 -9.18 10.69
N GLY A 312 42.06 -9.07 10.62
CA GLY A 312 42.97 -9.34 11.73
C GLY A 312 42.86 -8.34 12.89
N GLN A 313 42.67 -7.05 12.61
CA GLN A 313 42.46 -6.01 13.63
C GLN A 313 41.09 -6.13 14.31
N LEU A 314 40.05 -6.49 13.55
CA LEU A 314 38.73 -6.83 14.10
C LEU A 314 38.80 -8.07 15.01
N GLN A 315 39.53 -9.11 14.59
CA GLN A 315 39.73 -10.30 15.41
C GLN A 315 40.56 -10.04 16.67
N SER A 316 41.62 -9.22 16.59
CA SER A 316 42.37 -8.75 17.77
C SER A 316 41.43 -7.99 18.71
N PHE A 317 40.70 -7.00 18.21
CA PHE A 317 39.78 -6.22 19.04
C PHE A 317 38.73 -7.08 19.74
N VAL A 318 38.15 -8.07 19.05
CA VAL A 318 37.16 -9.00 19.63
C VAL A 318 37.79 -9.93 20.68
N ASN A 319 39.01 -10.40 20.44
CA ASN A 319 39.75 -11.24 21.39
C ASN A 319 40.23 -10.44 22.62
N ASP A 320 40.64 -9.18 22.42
CA ASP A 320 41.16 -8.28 23.45
C ASP A 320 40.04 -7.74 24.34
N ASN A 321 38.81 -7.62 23.84
CA ASN A 321 37.65 -7.08 24.58
C ASN A 321 36.71 -8.15 25.18
N PHE A 322 37.17 -9.41 25.33
CA PHE A 322 36.48 -10.46 26.10
C PHE A 322 34.96 -10.59 25.83
N VAL A 323 34.52 -10.44 24.57
CA VAL A 323 33.14 -10.82 24.24
C VAL A 323 33.13 -12.35 24.19
N HIS A 324 32.73 -12.98 25.31
CA HIS A 324 32.61 -14.43 25.43
C HIS A 324 31.96 -14.99 24.15
N ARG A 325 32.53 -16.05 23.57
CA ARG A 325 32.04 -16.67 22.32
C ARG A 325 30.54 -17.01 22.37
N LYS A 326 30.02 -17.37 23.57
CA LYS A 326 28.59 -17.55 23.85
C LYS A 326 27.75 -16.26 23.71
N THR A 327 28.33 -15.10 24.00
CA THR A 327 27.71 -13.78 23.82
C THR A 327 27.72 -13.38 22.35
N LEU A 328 28.78 -13.65 21.59
CA LEU A 328 28.80 -13.47 20.13
C LEU A 328 27.85 -14.42 19.40
N GLU A 329 27.73 -15.67 19.85
CA GLU A 329 26.71 -16.61 19.35
C GLU A 329 25.30 -16.12 19.66
N LYS A 330 25.08 -15.48 20.82
CA LYS A 330 23.80 -14.81 21.14
C LYS A 330 23.55 -13.53 20.34
N ILE A 331 24.58 -12.78 19.97
CA ILE A 331 24.48 -11.57 19.12
C ILE A 331 24.24 -11.95 17.65
N ASN A 332 24.75 -13.10 17.19
CA ASN A 332 24.54 -13.62 15.83
C ASN A 332 23.22 -14.36 15.63
N MET A 333 22.50 -14.69 16.70
CA MET A 333 21.10 -15.10 16.58
C MET A 333 20.27 -13.83 16.43
N VAL A 334 20.04 -13.39 15.20
CA VAL A 334 19.05 -12.35 14.89
C VAL A 334 17.76 -12.73 15.61
N ASP A 335 17.35 -11.91 16.58
CA ASP A 335 16.08 -12.13 17.25
C ASP A 335 15.00 -12.00 16.17
N ARG A 336 14.38 -13.11 15.81
CA ARG A 336 13.37 -13.19 14.76
C ARG A 336 12.22 -12.22 14.98
N ARG A 337 11.99 -11.79 16.23
CA ARG A 337 11.03 -10.73 16.56
C ARG A 337 11.48 -9.37 16.05
N GLU A 338 12.75 -9.04 16.20
CA GLU A 338 13.33 -7.79 15.69
C GLU A 338 13.32 -7.79 14.16
N GLU A 339 13.71 -8.92 13.55
CA GLU A 339 13.62 -9.08 12.09
C GLU A 339 12.18 -8.87 11.60
N LEU A 340 11.20 -9.52 12.23
CA LEU A 340 9.80 -9.37 11.86
C LEU A 340 9.30 -7.93 12.03
N ALA A 341 9.66 -7.27 13.14
CA ALA A 341 9.30 -5.88 13.38
C ALA A 341 9.87 -4.95 12.30
N ILE A 342 11.14 -5.13 11.93
CA ILE A 342 11.80 -4.37 10.87
C ILE A 342 11.13 -4.61 9.52
N LEU A 343 10.86 -5.87 9.17
CA LEU A 343 10.23 -6.21 7.89
C LEU A 343 8.83 -5.57 7.76
N LEU A 344 8.02 -5.62 8.83
CA LEU A 344 6.69 -4.98 8.85
C LEU A 344 6.78 -3.46 8.79
N GLN A 345 7.76 -2.86 9.48
CA GLN A 345 8.01 -1.41 9.43
C GLN A 345 8.45 -0.99 8.02
N LEU A 346 9.26 -1.78 7.33
CA LEU A 346 9.67 -1.49 5.95
C LEU A 346 8.51 -1.56 4.96
N LEU A 347 7.54 -2.46 5.17
CA LEU A 347 6.32 -2.53 4.37
C LEU A 347 5.45 -1.27 4.46
N GLN A 348 5.67 -0.40 5.44
CA GLN A 348 4.92 0.85 5.55
C GLN A 348 5.34 1.89 4.50
N PHE A 349 6.53 1.74 3.90
CA PHE A 349 7.10 2.67 2.94
C PHE A 349 7.04 2.12 1.51
N GLN A 350 7.13 3.00 0.51
CA GLN A 350 7.27 2.55 -0.87
C GLN A 350 8.68 1.98 -1.04
N GLN A 351 8.77 0.70 -1.39
CA GLN A 351 10.04 0.03 -1.58
C GLN A 351 10.32 -0.14 -3.08
N GLU A 352 11.59 -0.18 -3.44
CA GLU A 352 11.96 -0.65 -4.77
C GLU A 352 11.56 -2.13 -4.94
N PRO A 353 11.15 -2.58 -6.15
CA PRO A 353 10.66 -3.95 -6.35
C PRO A 353 11.63 -5.04 -5.90
N ALA A 354 12.94 -4.82 -6.03
CA ALA A 354 13.97 -5.75 -5.57
C ALA A 354 14.01 -5.86 -4.04
N VAL A 355 13.86 -4.72 -3.33
CA VAL A 355 13.82 -4.67 -1.87
C VAL A 355 12.53 -5.29 -1.36
N GLU A 356 11.40 -4.99 -1.99
CA GLU A 356 10.10 -5.58 -1.64
C GLU A 356 10.11 -7.11 -1.78
N SER A 357 10.67 -7.63 -2.88
CA SER A 357 10.83 -9.06 -3.09
C SER A 357 11.66 -9.72 -1.98
N ARG A 358 12.74 -9.06 -1.55
CA ARG A 358 13.58 -9.53 -0.44
C ARG A 358 12.84 -9.50 0.90
N ILE A 359 12.06 -8.45 1.17
CA ILE A 359 11.20 -8.36 2.37
C ILE A 359 10.21 -9.54 2.39
N ARG A 360 9.52 -9.79 1.28
CA ARG A 360 8.56 -10.90 1.16
C ARG A 360 9.24 -12.27 1.34
N GLN A 361 10.45 -12.44 0.82
CA GLN A 361 11.20 -13.69 0.99
C GLN A 361 11.62 -13.90 2.44
N ASN A 362 12.14 -12.86 3.12
CA ASN A 362 12.49 -12.98 4.55
C ASN A 362 11.24 -13.23 5.41
N LEU A 363 10.11 -12.58 5.10
CA LEU A 363 8.84 -12.87 5.78
C LEU A 363 8.41 -14.32 5.58
N ARG A 364 8.55 -14.88 4.37
CA ARG A 364 8.30 -16.31 4.12
C ARG A 364 9.18 -17.20 4.99
N ASP A 365 10.48 -16.91 5.06
CA ASP A 365 11.42 -17.74 5.83
C ASP A 365 11.08 -17.72 7.33
N VAL A 366 10.66 -16.56 7.85
CA VAL A 366 10.17 -16.44 9.23
C VAL A 366 8.84 -17.17 9.41
N LEU A 367 7.82 -16.88 8.58
CA LEU A 367 6.44 -17.35 8.79
C LEU A 367 6.22 -18.84 8.50
N THR A 368 7.06 -19.47 7.68
CA THR A 368 6.96 -20.92 7.40
C THR A 368 7.52 -21.79 8.52
N SER A 369 8.35 -21.22 9.39
CA SER A 369 8.85 -21.91 10.58
C SER A 369 7.89 -21.77 11.77
N ALA A 370 8.13 -22.52 12.86
CA ALA A 370 7.27 -22.42 14.04
C ALA A 370 7.40 -21.03 14.67
N LEU A 371 6.25 -20.38 14.90
CA LEU A 371 6.16 -19.06 15.52
C LEU A 371 5.86 -19.20 17.02
N SER A 372 6.65 -18.53 17.84
CA SER A 372 6.39 -18.33 19.26
C SER A 372 5.26 -17.32 19.47
N ALA A 373 4.62 -17.38 20.64
CA ALA A 373 3.55 -16.43 20.99
C ALA A 373 3.98 -14.96 20.91
N ARG A 374 5.25 -14.67 21.21
CA ARG A 374 5.81 -13.31 21.12
C ARG A 374 6.01 -12.87 19.68
N GLU A 375 6.43 -13.76 18.78
CA GLU A 375 6.54 -13.45 17.34
C GLU A 375 5.17 -13.21 16.72
N VAL A 376 4.16 -14.02 17.10
CA VAL A 376 2.76 -13.77 16.71
C VAL A 376 2.29 -12.40 17.19
N GLU A 377 2.58 -12.04 18.45
CA GLU A 377 2.21 -10.72 18.96
C GLU A 377 2.90 -9.58 18.19
N THR A 378 4.19 -9.72 17.87
CA THR A 378 4.90 -8.75 17.02
C THR A 378 4.28 -8.65 15.63
N LEU A 379 3.90 -9.77 15.02
CA LEU A 379 3.22 -9.81 13.72
C LEU A 379 1.94 -8.99 13.74
N ILE A 380 1.06 -9.28 14.70
CA ILE A 380 -0.24 -8.63 14.83
C ILE A 380 -0.06 -7.14 15.12
N ARG A 381 0.81 -6.76 16.06
CA ARG A 381 1.06 -5.35 16.39
C ARG A 381 1.64 -4.56 15.22
N GLY A 382 2.55 -5.14 14.44
CA GLY A 382 3.12 -4.50 13.25
C GLY A 382 2.05 -4.24 12.18
N LEU A 383 1.12 -5.18 11.97
CA LEU A 383 0.00 -4.98 11.04
C LEU A 383 -1.01 -3.94 11.55
N MET A 384 -1.29 -3.90 12.86
CA MET A 384 -2.12 -2.83 13.42
C MET A 384 -1.46 -1.46 13.29
N HIS A 385 -0.12 -1.41 13.34
CA HIS A 385 0.57 -0.17 13.06
C HIS A 385 0.40 0.26 11.59
N LEU A 386 0.48 -0.69 10.64
CA LEU A 386 0.24 -0.42 9.22
C LEU A 386 -1.18 0.10 8.96
N GLU A 387 -2.19 -0.47 9.62
CA GLU A 387 -3.57 0.01 9.56
C GLU A 387 -3.69 1.46 10.08
N ALA A 388 -3.08 1.75 11.23
CA ALA A 388 -3.10 3.08 11.83
C ALA A 388 -2.37 4.16 10.98
N CYS A 389 -1.47 3.76 10.08
CA CYS A 389 -0.83 4.68 9.14
C CYS A 389 -1.76 5.12 7.98
N GLY A 390 -2.95 4.53 7.84
CA GLY A 390 -3.97 4.96 6.89
C GLY A 390 -3.69 4.60 5.42
N ILE A 391 -2.73 3.71 5.15
CA ILE A 391 -2.39 3.28 3.79
C ILE A 391 -3.10 1.94 3.49
N ASP A 392 -4.36 2.03 3.08
CA ASP A 392 -5.27 0.88 2.93
C ASP A 392 -4.73 -0.23 2.01
N SER A 393 -4.11 0.13 0.87
CA SER A 393 -3.58 -0.85 -0.08
C SER A 393 -2.44 -1.69 0.50
N ARG A 394 -1.52 -1.05 1.24
CA ARG A 394 -0.38 -1.75 1.85
C ARG A 394 -0.80 -2.67 2.98
N PHE A 395 -1.76 -2.22 3.79
CA PHE A 395 -2.32 -3.04 4.85
C PHE A 395 -2.99 -4.30 4.26
N TYR A 396 -3.79 -4.12 3.22
CA TYR A 396 -4.42 -5.21 2.49
C TYR A 396 -3.40 -6.19 1.89
N ASP A 397 -2.41 -5.68 1.14
CA ASP A 397 -1.38 -6.49 0.47
C ASP A 397 -0.53 -7.28 1.48
N ALA A 398 -0.21 -6.66 2.62
CA ALA A 398 0.52 -7.31 3.70
C ALA A 398 -0.30 -8.46 4.30
N ILE A 399 -1.57 -8.23 4.65
CA ILE A 399 -2.46 -9.27 5.19
C ILE A 399 -2.61 -10.41 4.19
N HIS A 400 -2.89 -10.11 2.93
CA HIS A 400 -3.07 -11.11 1.88
C HIS A 400 -1.80 -11.96 1.69
N SER A 401 -0.63 -11.32 1.63
CA SER A 401 0.64 -12.02 1.49
C SER A 401 0.94 -12.91 2.72
N ILE A 402 0.69 -12.41 3.93
CA ILE A 402 0.94 -13.13 5.18
C ILE A 402 -0.03 -14.30 5.33
N SER A 403 -1.33 -14.12 5.03
CA SER A 403 -2.32 -15.20 5.11
C SER A 403 -1.96 -16.35 4.17
N LEU A 404 -1.52 -16.04 2.94
CA LEU A 404 -1.06 -17.05 1.98
C LEU A 404 0.13 -17.85 2.51
N LEU A 405 1.12 -17.18 3.11
CA LEU A 405 2.30 -17.84 3.69
C LEU A 405 1.93 -18.75 4.87
N LEU A 406 1.02 -18.29 5.73
CA LEU A 406 0.58 -18.99 6.93
C LEU A 406 -0.26 -20.25 6.67
N ARG A 407 -0.78 -20.45 5.45
CA ARG A 407 -1.43 -21.73 5.07
C ARG A 407 -0.51 -22.94 5.21
N SER A 408 0.79 -22.72 5.04
CA SER A 408 1.83 -23.75 5.13
C SER A 408 2.60 -23.77 6.45
N ALA A 409 2.23 -22.88 7.39
CA ALA A 409 2.91 -22.76 8.67
C ALA A 409 2.59 -23.93 9.60
N LYS A 410 3.54 -24.27 10.50
CA LYS A 410 3.46 -25.49 11.31
C LYS A 410 2.53 -25.39 12.52
N ASN A 411 2.48 -24.24 13.19
CA ASN A 411 1.83 -24.11 14.50
C ASN A 411 0.96 -22.84 14.65
N PHE A 412 0.80 -22.07 13.59
CA PHE A 412 -0.01 -20.85 13.58
C PHE A 412 -0.70 -20.74 12.23
N SER A 413 -1.99 -21.04 12.19
CA SER A 413 -2.73 -21.09 10.93
C SER A 413 -3.09 -19.70 10.41
N SER A 414 -3.27 -19.59 9.10
CA SER A 414 -3.84 -18.42 8.45
C SER A 414 -5.21 -18.04 9.02
N GLN A 415 -6.05 -19.02 9.37
CA GLN A 415 -7.35 -18.77 9.99
C GLN A 415 -7.20 -18.12 11.37
N GLN A 416 -6.31 -18.66 12.22
CA GLN A 416 -6.04 -18.09 13.54
C GLN A 416 -5.53 -16.65 13.44
N PHE A 417 -4.62 -16.41 12.49
CA PHE A 417 -4.12 -15.08 12.18
C PHE A 417 -5.23 -14.10 11.81
N LEU A 418 -6.10 -14.47 10.86
CA LEU A 418 -7.19 -13.58 10.42
C LEU A 418 -8.20 -13.30 11.53
N VAL A 419 -8.57 -14.29 12.35
CA VAL A 419 -9.43 -14.07 13.53
C VAL A 419 -8.79 -13.09 14.50
N MET A 420 -7.49 -13.23 14.79
CA MET A 420 -6.77 -12.31 15.67
C MET A 420 -6.73 -10.89 15.11
N ILE A 421 -6.51 -10.73 13.81
CA ILE A 421 -6.54 -9.42 13.14
C ILE A 421 -7.94 -8.81 13.21
N CYS A 422 -9.00 -9.53 12.85
CA CYS A 422 -10.37 -9.03 12.90
C CYS A 422 -10.81 -8.62 14.31
N ASN A 423 -10.31 -9.28 15.34
CA ASN A 423 -10.59 -8.92 16.74
C ASN A 423 -9.86 -7.65 17.22
N LYS A 424 -8.83 -7.20 16.50
CA LYS A 424 -8.04 -6.00 16.83
C LYS A 424 -8.39 -4.80 15.96
N VAL A 425 -8.78 -5.05 14.71
CA VAL A 425 -9.17 -4.03 13.74
C VAL A 425 -10.60 -3.56 14.02
N PRO A 426 -10.89 -2.24 13.91
CA PRO A 426 -12.26 -1.73 14.03
C PRO A 426 -13.22 -2.40 13.03
N PRO A 427 -14.50 -2.63 13.39
CA PRO A 427 -15.47 -3.26 12.48
C PRO A 427 -15.58 -2.58 11.10
N ALA A 428 -15.41 -1.26 11.04
CA ALA A 428 -15.43 -0.50 9.79
C ALA A 428 -14.31 -0.91 8.81
N ALA A 429 -13.20 -1.45 9.30
CA ALA A 429 -12.09 -1.90 8.47
C ALA A 429 -12.19 -3.38 8.08
N HIS A 430 -13.17 -4.14 8.59
CA HIS A 430 -13.40 -5.54 8.18
C HIS A 430 -13.75 -5.65 6.70
N GLY A 431 -14.49 -4.67 6.17
CA GLY A 431 -14.83 -4.60 4.74
C GLY A 431 -13.60 -4.51 3.82
N ARG A 432 -12.46 -3.98 4.32
CA ARG A 432 -11.22 -3.86 3.54
C ARG A 432 -10.54 -5.21 3.32
N ILE A 433 -10.65 -6.13 4.28
CA ILE A 433 -9.99 -7.44 4.21
C ILE A 433 -10.98 -8.58 3.90
N TRP A 434 -12.24 -8.25 3.61
CA TRP A 434 -13.31 -9.22 3.48
C TRP A 434 -13.05 -10.27 2.38
N SER A 435 -12.52 -9.85 1.23
CA SER A 435 -12.15 -10.76 0.13
C SER A 435 -11.11 -11.79 0.57
N ILE A 436 -10.15 -11.40 1.42
CA ILE A 436 -9.14 -12.29 2.00
C ILE A 436 -9.78 -13.29 2.97
N LEU A 437 -10.73 -12.84 3.81
CA LEU A 437 -11.45 -13.72 4.74
C LEU A 437 -12.22 -14.81 3.98
N VAL A 438 -12.99 -14.42 2.97
CA VAL A 438 -13.79 -15.35 2.15
C VAL A 438 -12.88 -16.31 1.38
N ASN A 439 -11.79 -15.80 0.81
CA ASN A 439 -10.80 -16.62 0.15
C ASN A 439 -10.21 -17.67 1.11
N GLU A 440 -9.93 -17.32 2.35
CA GLU A 440 -9.40 -18.27 3.33
C GLU A 440 -10.42 -19.33 3.78
N ILE A 441 -11.69 -18.92 3.94
CA ILE A 441 -12.83 -19.83 4.19
C ILE A 441 -12.90 -20.90 3.08
N LEU A 442 -12.76 -20.48 1.83
CA LEU A 442 -12.80 -21.39 0.67
C LEU A 442 -11.52 -22.21 0.50
N ALA A 443 -10.35 -21.63 0.79
CA ALA A 443 -9.05 -22.29 0.61
C ALA A 443 -8.82 -23.43 1.61
N VAL A 444 -9.02 -23.14 2.90
CA VAL A 444 -8.65 -24.03 4.00
C VAL A 444 -9.84 -24.86 4.48
N GLY A 445 -11.03 -24.26 4.51
CA GLY A 445 -12.24 -24.93 4.98
C GLY A 445 -12.23 -25.23 6.48
N ARG A 446 -13.21 -26.03 6.91
CA ARG A 446 -13.50 -26.33 8.32
C ARG A 446 -12.61 -27.44 8.92
N ALA A 447 -11.97 -28.24 8.07
CA ALA A 447 -11.26 -29.45 8.49
C ALA A 447 -10.01 -29.19 9.38
N VAL A 448 -9.43 -27.99 9.32
CA VAL A 448 -8.23 -27.64 10.10
C VAL A 448 -8.58 -27.28 11.54
N ASP A 449 -9.49 -26.32 11.72
CA ASP A 449 -9.99 -25.92 13.03
C ASP A 449 -11.42 -25.38 12.86
N GLN A 450 -12.40 -26.17 13.29
CA GLN A 450 -13.81 -25.82 13.17
C GLN A 450 -14.14 -24.51 13.86
N LYS A 451 -13.59 -24.25 15.04
CA LYS A 451 -13.96 -23.06 15.82
C LYS A 451 -13.47 -21.79 15.14
N LEU A 452 -12.22 -21.80 14.68
CA LEU A 452 -11.65 -20.66 13.95
C LEU A 452 -12.36 -20.44 12.61
N PHE A 453 -12.74 -21.52 11.93
CA PHE A 453 -13.54 -21.45 10.72
C PHE A 453 -14.90 -20.79 10.97
N ASP A 454 -15.63 -21.25 11.99
CA ASP A 454 -16.94 -20.71 12.36
C ASP A 454 -16.85 -19.22 12.74
N ASP A 455 -15.80 -18.82 13.47
CA ASP A 455 -15.51 -17.42 13.81
C ASP A 455 -15.29 -16.57 12.55
N LEU A 456 -14.48 -17.04 11.58
CA LEU A 456 -14.24 -16.34 10.32
C LEU A 456 -15.51 -16.20 9.48
N VAL A 457 -16.29 -17.28 9.36
CA VAL A 457 -17.56 -17.26 8.64
C VAL A 457 -18.52 -16.27 9.28
N ALA A 458 -18.59 -16.25 10.61
CA ALA A 458 -19.42 -15.29 11.35
C ALA A 458 -18.98 -13.84 11.12
N ILE A 459 -17.66 -13.56 11.05
CA ILE A 459 -17.14 -12.23 10.75
C ILE A 459 -17.46 -11.84 9.29
N ALA A 460 -17.14 -12.71 8.32
CA ALA A 460 -17.35 -12.45 6.90
C ALA A 460 -18.84 -12.27 6.54
N SER A 461 -19.74 -12.92 7.27
CA SER A 461 -21.19 -12.84 7.06
C SER A 461 -21.84 -11.56 7.60
N ARG A 462 -21.11 -10.74 8.38
CA ARG A 462 -21.63 -9.45 8.89
C ARG A 462 -21.65 -8.35 7.83
N LEU A 463 -20.91 -8.52 6.74
CA LEU A 463 -20.85 -7.52 5.68
C LEU A 463 -22.21 -7.44 4.96
N PRO A 464 -22.82 -6.25 4.80
CA PRO A 464 -24.06 -6.10 4.05
C PRO A 464 -23.93 -6.58 2.60
N GLY A 465 -25.00 -7.13 2.03
CA GLY A 465 -24.96 -7.72 0.68
C GLY A 465 -24.61 -6.75 -0.45
N ASN A 466 -24.87 -5.44 -0.30
CA ASN A 466 -24.40 -4.40 -1.22
C ASN A 466 -22.88 -4.22 -1.14
N GLU A 467 -22.31 -4.18 0.07
CA GLU A 467 -20.86 -4.07 0.27
C GLU A 467 -20.13 -5.34 -0.21
N MET A 468 -20.73 -6.52 -0.04
CA MET A 468 -20.21 -7.77 -0.63
C MET A 468 -20.10 -7.68 -2.16
N LYS A 469 -21.11 -7.06 -2.82
CA LYS A 469 -21.13 -6.85 -4.28
C LYS A 469 -20.06 -5.86 -4.73
N ASP A 470 -19.84 -4.79 -3.98
CA ASP A 470 -18.80 -3.81 -4.29
C ASP A 470 -17.40 -4.45 -4.23
N ARG A 471 -17.21 -5.44 -3.36
CA ARG A 471 -15.96 -6.21 -3.21
C ARG A 471 -15.85 -7.43 -4.12
N TRP A 472 -16.84 -7.69 -4.96
CA TRP A 472 -16.83 -8.82 -5.87
C TRP A 472 -15.59 -8.86 -6.78
N PRO A 473 -15.18 -7.76 -7.45
CA PRO A 473 -14.03 -7.82 -8.36
C PRO A 473 -12.73 -8.23 -7.66
N GLU A 474 -12.55 -7.77 -6.42
CA GLU A 474 -11.40 -8.13 -5.57
C GLU A 474 -11.44 -9.61 -5.17
N LEU A 475 -12.63 -10.13 -4.86
CA LEU A 475 -12.83 -11.55 -4.56
C LEU A 475 -12.50 -12.45 -5.76
N GLU A 476 -12.96 -12.09 -6.96
CA GLU A 476 -12.68 -12.87 -8.18
C GLU A 476 -11.18 -12.86 -8.55
N ALA A 477 -10.43 -11.85 -8.12
CA ALA A 477 -8.98 -11.78 -8.31
C ALA A 477 -8.19 -12.69 -7.35
N MET A 478 -8.85 -13.26 -6.33
CA MET A 478 -8.20 -14.12 -5.34
C MET A 478 -7.82 -15.49 -5.90
N ASP A 479 -6.81 -16.11 -5.30
CA ASP A 479 -6.23 -17.37 -5.78
C ASP A 479 -7.23 -18.53 -5.79
N CYS A 480 -8.16 -18.65 -4.83
CA CYS A 480 -9.18 -19.71 -4.90
C CYS A 480 -10.09 -19.59 -6.13
N PHE A 481 -10.42 -18.37 -6.53
CA PHE A 481 -11.26 -18.09 -7.69
C PHE A 481 -10.49 -18.29 -9.00
N GLN A 482 -9.26 -17.79 -9.06
CA GLN A 482 -8.38 -17.94 -10.22
C GLN A 482 -8.00 -19.40 -10.47
N GLU A 483 -7.64 -20.14 -9.42
CA GLU A 483 -7.24 -21.55 -9.50
C GLU A 483 -8.43 -22.53 -9.47
N LYS A 484 -9.64 -22.02 -9.16
CA LYS A 484 -10.88 -22.80 -8.99
C LYS A 484 -10.73 -23.92 -7.95
N ARG A 485 -10.02 -23.64 -6.86
CA ARG A 485 -9.76 -24.58 -5.76
C ARG A 485 -10.61 -24.22 -4.55
N ILE A 486 -11.34 -25.21 -4.04
CA ILE A 486 -12.11 -25.10 -2.78
C ILE A 486 -11.83 -26.31 -1.91
N ALA A 487 -11.81 -26.08 -0.60
CA ALA A 487 -11.79 -27.13 0.40
C ALA A 487 -13.03 -28.03 0.28
N SER A 488 -12.92 -29.25 0.80
CA SER A 488 -13.99 -30.25 0.75
C SER A 488 -15.17 -29.90 1.67
N ASP A 489 -14.88 -29.22 2.79
CA ASP A 489 -15.84 -28.82 3.80
C ASP A 489 -15.73 -27.32 4.05
N ILE A 490 -16.71 -26.59 3.53
CA ILE A 490 -16.79 -25.12 3.58
C ILE A 490 -18.12 -24.63 4.12
N PHE A 491 -19.03 -25.50 4.55
CA PHE A 491 -20.39 -25.10 4.88
C PHE A 491 -20.97 -25.94 6.01
N ASP A 492 -21.43 -25.25 7.06
CA ASP A 492 -22.15 -25.85 8.17
C ASP A 492 -23.65 -25.46 8.13
N PRO A 493 -24.57 -26.41 7.88
CA PRO A 493 -26.01 -26.17 7.92
C PRO A 493 -26.54 -25.66 9.26
N GLU A 494 -25.84 -25.91 10.38
CA GLU A 494 -26.26 -25.46 11.71
C GLU A 494 -26.01 -23.95 11.91
N VAL A 495 -25.01 -23.38 11.22
CA VAL A 495 -24.62 -21.98 11.34
C VAL A 495 -25.44 -21.11 10.37
N LYS A 496 -26.72 -20.92 10.68
CA LYS A 496 -27.65 -20.18 9.79
C LYS A 496 -27.20 -18.76 9.48
N THR A 497 -26.46 -18.10 10.38
CA THR A 497 -25.89 -16.75 10.18
C THR A 497 -24.96 -16.68 8.97
N SER A 498 -24.41 -17.81 8.52
CA SER A 498 -23.53 -17.89 7.35
C SER A 498 -24.28 -17.90 6.01
N PHE A 499 -25.57 -18.23 6.00
CA PHE A 499 -26.27 -18.50 4.75
C PHE A 499 -26.31 -17.31 3.78
N PRO A 500 -26.44 -16.04 4.22
CA PRO A 500 -26.35 -14.89 3.32
C PRO A 500 -25.02 -14.82 2.56
N LEU A 501 -23.90 -15.12 3.23
CA LEU A 501 -22.59 -15.19 2.59
C LEU A 501 -22.56 -16.27 1.51
N PHE A 502 -23.03 -17.49 1.82
CA PHE A 502 -23.07 -18.56 0.82
C PHE A 502 -24.07 -18.29 -0.31
N SER A 503 -25.19 -17.63 -0.03
CA SER A 503 -26.14 -17.16 -1.05
C SER A 503 -25.46 -16.20 -2.03
N PHE A 504 -24.66 -15.25 -1.52
CA PHE A 504 -23.84 -14.36 -2.35
C PHE A 504 -22.80 -15.15 -3.17
N LEU A 505 -22.11 -16.11 -2.55
CA LEU A 505 -21.08 -16.91 -3.24
C LEU A 505 -21.64 -17.74 -4.40
N LEU A 506 -22.93 -18.09 -4.40
CA LEU A 506 -23.61 -18.73 -5.53
C LEU A 506 -23.87 -17.78 -6.72
N GLU A 507 -23.61 -16.49 -6.60
CA GLU A 507 -23.63 -15.56 -7.73
C GLU A 507 -22.28 -15.53 -8.49
N THR A 508 -21.19 -15.94 -7.84
CA THR A 508 -19.80 -15.84 -8.35
C THR A 508 -19.46 -16.80 -9.49
N SER A 509 -18.26 -16.64 -10.08
CA SER A 509 -17.72 -17.57 -11.08
C SER A 509 -17.61 -19.02 -10.58
N MET A 510 -17.48 -19.23 -9.27
CA MET A 510 -17.34 -20.53 -8.61
C MET A 510 -18.67 -21.18 -8.20
N LYS A 511 -19.82 -20.56 -8.53
CA LYS A 511 -21.16 -20.97 -8.05
C LYS A 511 -21.49 -22.46 -8.14
N LYS A 512 -21.04 -23.17 -9.19
CA LYS A 512 -21.31 -24.61 -9.34
C LYS A 512 -20.54 -25.45 -8.32
N GLN A 513 -19.28 -25.10 -8.06
CA GLN A 513 -18.41 -25.85 -7.15
C GLN A 513 -18.82 -25.57 -5.70
N ILE A 514 -19.05 -24.31 -5.36
CA ILE A 514 -19.56 -23.90 -4.06
C ILE A 514 -20.95 -24.51 -3.82
N GLY A 515 -21.85 -24.40 -4.80
CA GLY A 515 -23.17 -25.01 -4.74
C GLY A 515 -23.13 -26.52 -4.49
N ALA A 516 -22.17 -27.24 -5.09
CA ALA A 516 -22.04 -28.68 -4.88
C ALA A 516 -21.63 -29.01 -3.43
N ARG A 517 -20.72 -28.24 -2.83
CA ARG A 517 -20.34 -28.41 -1.42
C ARG A 517 -21.50 -28.08 -0.49
N VAL A 518 -22.15 -26.94 -0.69
CA VAL A 518 -23.31 -26.52 0.11
C VAL A 518 -24.43 -27.54 0.02
N LEU A 519 -24.78 -27.99 -1.20
CA LEU A 519 -25.82 -28.99 -1.40
C LEU A 519 -25.47 -30.32 -0.74
N SER A 520 -24.22 -30.79 -0.86
CA SER A 520 -23.76 -32.00 -0.20
C SER A 520 -23.91 -31.91 1.32
N SER A 521 -23.54 -30.79 1.94
CA SER A 521 -23.69 -30.57 3.38
C SER A 521 -25.17 -30.51 3.79
N LEU A 522 -26.02 -29.82 3.02
CA LEU A 522 -27.47 -29.74 3.26
C LEU A 522 -28.18 -31.10 3.12
N MET A 523 -27.71 -31.95 2.20
CA MET A 523 -28.23 -33.32 2.06
C MET A 523 -27.81 -34.22 3.22
N ALA A 524 -26.59 -34.04 3.73
CA ALA A 524 -26.10 -34.81 4.87
C ALA A 524 -26.78 -34.42 6.18
N GLN A 525 -27.04 -33.11 6.38
CA GLN A 525 -27.64 -32.55 7.59
C GLN A 525 -28.69 -31.48 7.20
N PRO A 526 -29.90 -31.91 6.80
CA PRO A 526 -30.94 -30.97 6.42
C PRO A 526 -31.43 -30.18 7.65
N PRO A 527 -31.37 -28.84 7.63
CA PRO A 527 -31.75 -28.02 8.80
C PRO A 527 -33.27 -27.87 8.97
N ASP A 528 -34.05 -28.21 7.94
CA ASP A 528 -35.50 -28.13 7.93
C ASP A 528 -36.13 -29.09 6.91
N TRP A 529 -37.45 -29.22 7.00
CA TRP A 529 -38.27 -30.10 6.17
C TRP A 529 -38.22 -29.74 4.68
N LEU A 530 -38.00 -28.46 4.34
CA LEU A 530 -38.04 -27.99 2.96
C LEU A 530 -36.80 -28.47 2.21
N ILE A 531 -35.61 -28.28 2.81
CA ILE A 531 -34.37 -28.81 2.26
C ILE A 531 -34.33 -30.33 2.30
N GLU A 532 -34.81 -30.96 3.38
CA GLU A 532 -34.90 -32.41 3.44
C GLU A 532 -35.71 -32.99 2.26
N ALA A 533 -36.80 -32.30 1.87
CA ALA A 533 -37.63 -32.70 0.75
C ALA A 533 -37.04 -32.39 -0.63
N VAL A 534 -36.43 -31.21 -0.80
CA VAL A 534 -36.07 -30.70 -2.13
C VAL A 534 -34.61 -30.98 -2.50
N ALA A 535 -33.67 -30.99 -1.54
CA ALA A 535 -32.25 -31.12 -1.83
C ALA A 535 -31.87 -32.36 -2.67
N PRO A 536 -32.43 -33.56 -2.44
CA PRO A 536 -32.15 -34.72 -3.29
C PRO A 536 -32.56 -34.56 -4.76
N LEU A 537 -33.50 -33.65 -5.06
CA LEU A 537 -33.97 -33.36 -6.42
C LEU A 537 -33.14 -32.27 -7.11
N LEU A 538 -32.23 -31.59 -6.39
CA LEU A 538 -31.50 -30.45 -6.93
C LEU A 538 -30.37 -30.89 -7.86
N GLN A 539 -30.42 -30.41 -9.11
CA GLN A 539 -29.38 -30.60 -10.10
C GLN A 539 -28.75 -29.25 -10.41
N LEU A 540 -27.53 -29.00 -9.91
CA LEU A 540 -26.87 -27.68 -10.01
C LEU A 540 -26.45 -27.29 -11.44
N ALA A 541 -26.56 -28.21 -12.39
CA ALA A 541 -26.44 -27.90 -13.81
C ALA A 541 -27.63 -27.07 -14.33
N ILE A 542 -28.80 -27.18 -13.69
CA ILE A 542 -30.03 -26.48 -14.06
C ILE A 542 -30.06 -25.11 -13.34
N PRO A 543 -30.10 -23.98 -14.08
CA PRO A 543 -30.06 -22.65 -13.47
C PRO A 543 -31.16 -22.37 -12.45
N GLN A 544 -32.36 -22.92 -12.67
CA GLN A 544 -33.50 -22.76 -11.76
C GLN A 544 -33.26 -23.43 -10.39
N HIS A 545 -32.55 -24.57 -10.36
CA HIS A 545 -32.25 -25.29 -9.11
C HIS A 545 -31.18 -24.54 -8.32
N LEU A 546 -30.17 -23.99 -9.02
CA LEU A 546 -29.19 -23.12 -8.39
C LEU A 546 -29.86 -21.85 -7.84
N LYS A 547 -30.80 -21.26 -8.59
CA LYS A 547 -31.54 -20.09 -8.12
C LYS A 547 -32.43 -20.40 -6.92
N PHE A 548 -33.04 -21.58 -6.88
CA PHE A 548 -33.78 -22.06 -5.72
C PHE A 548 -32.86 -22.19 -4.49
N LEU A 549 -31.71 -22.87 -4.62
CA LEU A 549 -30.74 -23.03 -3.54
C LEU A 549 -30.28 -21.67 -3.01
N GLN A 550 -29.96 -20.75 -3.92
CA GLN A 550 -29.58 -19.37 -3.57
C GLN A 550 -30.68 -18.66 -2.77
N THR A 551 -31.91 -18.74 -3.25
CA THR A 551 -33.07 -18.09 -2.62
C THR A 551 -33.34 -18.71 -1.25
N TYR A 552 -33.29 -20.04 -1.15
CA TYR A 552 -33.42 -20.73 0.12
C TYR A 552 -32.41 -20.22 1.15
N LEU A 553 -31.11 -20.14 0.81
CA LEU A 553 -30.07 -19.66 1.72
C LEU A 553 -30.35 -18.23 2.21
N LEU A 554 -30.91 -17.37 1.36
CA LEU A 554 -31.25 -16.00 1.74
C LEU A 554 -32.38 -15.93 2.79
N TYR A 555 -33.31 -16.88 2.76
CA TYR A 555 -34.54 -16.83 3.56
C TYR A 555 -34.66 -17.91 4.66
N ALA A 556 -33.74 -18.88 4.73
CA ALA A 556 -33.85 -20.01 5.69
C ALA A 556 -33.70 -19.64 7.17
N GLN A 557 -33.31 -18.40 7.47
CA GLN A 557 -33.34 -17.86 8.83
C GLN A 557 -34.75 -17.48 9.30
N GLN A 558 -35.70 -17.32 8.37
CA GLN A 558 -37.08 -16.97 8.70
C GLN A 558 -37.81 -18.18 9.30
N LYS A 559 -38.69 -17.90 10.28
CA LYS A 559 -39.50 -18.94 10.93
C LYS A 559 -40.45 -19.63 9.94
N ASP A 560 -40.93 -18.88 8.95
CA ASP A 560 -41.82 -19.35 7.90
C ASP A 560 -41.23 -19.02 6.54
N PHE A 561 -41.24 -19.98 5.62
CA PHE A 561 -40.82 -19.74 4.25
C PHE A 561 -41.85 -18.87 3.51
N ALA A 562 -41.36 -17.85 2.80
CA ALA A 562 -42.17 -17.04 1.90
C ALA A 562 -42.87 -17.91 0.84
N VAL A 563 -44.09 -17.51 0.45
CA VAL A 563 -44.92 -18.22 -0.55
C VAL A 563 -44.12 -18.53 -1.81
N GLY A 564 -43.36 -17.57 -2.34
CA GLY A 564 -42.55 -17.77 -3.54
C GLY A 564 -41.55 -18.93 -3.46
N ILE A 565 -40.97 -19.19 -2.29
CA ILE A 565 -40.05 -20.33 -2.09
C ILE A 565 -40.83 -21.64 -2.06
N ARG A 566 -41.98 -21.66 -1.38
CA ARG A 566 -42.86 -22.84 -1.32
C ARG A 566 -43.40 -23.21 -2.71
N VAL A 567 -43.75 -22.21 -3.51
CA VAL A 567 -44.15 -22.37 -4.92
C VAL A 567 -42.97 -22.93 -5.71
N ALA A 568 -41.79 -22.31 -5.65
CA ALA A 568 -40.61 -22.78 -6.38
C ALA A 568 -40.22 -24.23 -6.02
N ALA A 569 -40.26 -24.58 -4.72
CA ALA A 569 -40.05 -25.94 -4.24
C ALA A 569 -41.10 -26.91 -4.81
N GLY A 570 -42.38 -26.54 -4.77
CA GLY A 570 -43.44 -27.35 -5.34
C GLY A 570 -43.28 -27.57 -6.84
N THR A 571 -42.88 -26.53 -7.59
CA THR A 571 -42.60 -26.64 -9.03
C THR A 571 -41.46 -27.63 -9.28
N LEU A 572 -40.38 -27.56 -8.51
CA LEU A 572 -39.26 -28.52 -8.61
C LEU A 572 -39.71 -29.95 -8.35
N VAL A 573 -40.52 -30.17 -7.31
CA VAL A 573 -41.04 -31.50 -6.99
C VAL A 573 -41.97 -32.02 -8.09
N VAL A 574 -42.88 -31.19 -8.60
CA VAL A 574 -43.80 -31.56 -9.69
C VAL A 574 -43.06 -31.99 -10.96
N HIS A 575 -41.99 -31.29 -11.30
CA HIS A 575 -41.24 -31.57 -12.52
C HIS A 575 -40.29 -32.76 -12.37
N HIS A 576 -39.57 -32.89 -11.25
CA HIS A 576 -38.47 -33.85 -11.13
C HIS A 576 -38.77 -35.12 -10.35
N LEU A 577 -39.73 -35.10 -9.42
CA LEU A 577 -40.14 -36.32 -8.72
C LEU A 577 -40.60 -37.43 -9.69
N PRO A 578 -41.37 -37.15 -10.77
CA PRO A 578 -41.78 -38.17 -11.73
C PRO A 578 -40.64 -38.79 -12.53
N GLU A 579 -39.55 -38.04 -12.72
CA GLU A 579 -38.38 -38.41 -13.53
C GLU A 579 -37.45 -39.39 -12.80
N ILE A 580 -37.64 -39.59 -11.49
CA ILE A 580 -36.83 -40.52 -10.69
C ILE A 580 -36.96 -41.95 -11.23
N PRO A 581 -35.82 -42.64 -11.49
CA PRO A 581 -35.79 -44.04 -11.89
C PRO A 581 -36.54 -44.95 -10.92
N GLU A 582 -37.20 -45.99 -11.42
CA GLU A 582 -38.01 -46.90 -10.59
C GLU A 582 -37.23 -47.49 -9.39
N GLU A 583 -35.93 -47.76 -9.57
CA GLU A 583 -35.03 -48.30 -8.56
C GLU A 583 -34.87 -47.36 -7.34
N GLN A 584 -34.85 -46.05 -7.58
CA GLN A 584 -34.65 -45.03 -6.53
C GLN A 584 -35.96 -44.63 -5.85
N ARG A 585 -37.12 -44.96 -6.42
CA ARG A 585 -38.44 -44.65 -5.81
C ARG A 585 -38.66 -45.31 -4.45
N GLY A 586 -37.89 -46.37 -4.14
CA GLY A 586 -37.91 -47.05 -2.85
C GLY A 586 -37.13 -46.34 -1.74
N GLU A 587 -36.35 -45.32 -2.07
CA GLU A 587 -35.53 -44.61 -1.09
C GLU A 587 -36.38 -43.82 -0.08
N ALA A 588 -35.91 -43.74 1.17
CA ALA A 588 -36.67 -43.17 2.27
C ALA A 588 -37.01 -41.68 2.07
N TRP A 589 -36.13 -40.92 1.38
CA TRP A 589 -36.34 -39.50 1.14
C TRP A 589 -37.52 -39.24 0.19
N VAL A 590 -37.82 -40.13 -0.76
CA VAL A 590 -38.89 -39.93 -1.74
C VAL A 590 -40.26 -39.82 -1.05
N ALA A 591 -40.54 -40.70 -0.10
CA ALA A 591 -41.77 -40.64 0.69
C ALA A 591 -41.85 -39.37 1.56
N LYS A 592 -40.72 -38.90 2.09
CA LYS A 592 -40.64 -37.64 2.85
C LYS A 592 -40.91 -36.43 1.96
N THR A 593 -40.32 -36.38 0.78
CA THR A 593 -40.58 -35.34 -0.24
C THR A 593 -42.06 -35.30 -0.60
N ILE A 594 -42.67 -36.46 -0.87
CA ILE A 594 -44.12 -36.55 -1.17
C ILE A 594 -44.94 -36.01 -0.01
N LEU A 595 -44.63 -36.36 1.24
CA LEU A 595 -45.38 -35.88 2.40
C LEU A 595 -45.26 -34.35 2.57
N ALA A 596 -44.06 -33.81 2.35
CA ALA A 596 -43.76 -32.38 2.43
C ALA A 596 -44.53 -31.53 1.41
N THR A 597 -45.02 -32.12 0.31
CA THR A 597 -45.83 -31.40 -0.69
C THR A 597 -47.10 -30.77 -0.12
N SER A 598 -47.60 -31.27 1.02
CA SER A 598 -48.76 -30.67 1.70
C SER A 598 -48.53 -29.26 2.25
N GLU A 599 -47.27 -28.83 2.34
CA GLU A 599 -46.86 -27.49 2.73
C GLU A 599 -46.42 -26.64 1.51
N MET A 600 -46.38 -27.22 0.30
CA MET A 600 -46.03 -26.56 -0.96
C MET A 600 -47.29 -26.09 -1.70
N GLN A 601 -47.33 -24.84 -2.14
CA GLN A 601 -48.51 -24.21 -2.74
C GLN A 601 -48.39 -24.19 -4.27
N VAL A 602 -48.70 -25.31 -4.94
CA VAL A 602 -48.63 -25.43 -6.40
C VAL A 602 -49.86 -26.15 -6.94
N GLU A 603 -50.49 -25.61 -7.98
CA GLU A 603 -51.76 -26.11 -8.52
C GLU A 603 -51.65 -27.54 -9.07
N GLU A 604 -50.56 -27.86 -9.78
CA GLU A 604 -50.35 -29.20 -10.34
C GLU A 604 -49.97 -30.25 -9.28
N MET A 605 -49.78 -29.86 -8.02
CA MET A 605 -49.40 -30.80 -6.96
C MET A 605 -50.48 -31.85 -6.72
N ARG A 606 -51.76 -31.47 -6.82
CA ARG A 606 -52.86 -32.40 -6.61
C ARG A 606 -52.89 -33.51 -7.66
N SER A 607 -52.74 -33.15 -8.94
CA SER A 607 -52.74 -34.12 -10.04
C SER A 607 -51.53 -35.05 -9.96
N LEU A 608 -50.36 -34.56 -9.52
CA LEU A 608 -49.20 -35.39 -9.24
C LEU A 608 -49.48 -36.43 -8.15
N LEU A 609 -50.05 -36.03 -7.01
CA LEU A 609 -50.33 -36.92 -5.89
C LEU A 609 -51.37 -37.99 -6.26
N GLU A 610 -52.43 -37.63 -6.97
CA GLU A 610 -53.43 -38.57 -7.50
C GLU A 610 -52.77 -39.58 -8.45
N ARG A 611 -51.88 -39.11 -9.34
CA ARG A 611 -51.10 -40.00 -10.23
C ARG A 611 -50.22 -40.98 -9.46
N ILE A 612 -49.52 -40.55 -8.40
CA ILE A 612 -48.66 -41.45 -7.59
C ILE A 612 -49.47 -42.58 -6.96
N ILE A 613 -50.71 -42.30 -6.52
CA ILE A 613 -51.60 -43.29 -5.89
C ILE A 613 -52.11 -44.30 -6.93
N GLU A 614 -52.51 -43.81 -8.11
CA GLU A 614 -53.27 -44.59 -9.09
C GLU A 614 -52.43 -45.28 -10.16
N GLU A 615 -51.23 -44.78 -10.46
CA GLU A 615 -50.41 -45.26 -11.58
C GLU A 615 -49.99 -46.74 -11.39
N LYS A 616 -50.35 -47.58 -12.38
CA LYS A 616 -50.06 -49.02 -12.40
C LYS A 616 -49.20 -49.41 -13.59
N ARG A 617 -48.28 -50.34 -13.37
CA ARG A 617 -47.55 -51.12 -14.36
C ARG A 617 -48.31 -52.43 -14.64
N MET A 618 -48.56 -52.72 -15.91
CA MET A 618 -49.22 -53.96 -16.37
C MET A 618 -50.57 -54.22 -15.67
N VAL A 619 -51.42 -53.18 -15.55
CA VAL A 619 -52.81 -53.22 -15.05
C VAL A 619 -52.97 -53.58 -13.56
N VAL A 620 -52.03 -54.30 -12.94
CA VAL A 620 -52.19 -54.90 -11.60
C VAL A 620 -51.16 -54.40 -10.58
N VAL A 621 -49.93 -54.07 -10.99
CA VAL A 621 -48.84 -53.71 -10.05
C VAL A 621 -48.70 -52.20 -9.98
N HIS A 622 -48.68 -51.59 -8.79
CA HIS A 622 -48.45 -50.14 -8.69
C HIS A 622 -47.02 -49.77 -9.10
N LYS A 623 -46.88 -48.68 -9.85
CA LYS A 623 -45.57 -48.15 -10.27
C LYS A 623 -44.79 -47.51 -9.12
N TRP A 624 -45.49 -47.09 -8.08
CA TRP A 624 -44.93 -46.45 -6.90
C TRP A 624 -44.98 -47.37 -5.67
N PRO A 625 -43.91 -47.41 -4.85
CA PRO A 625 -43.90 -48.19 -3.61
C PRO A 625 -45.01 -47.79 -2.64
N THR A 626 -45.41 -48.72 -1.78
CA THR A 626 -46.50 -48.51 -0.81
C THR A 626 -46.23 -47.34 0.15
N SER A 627 -44.98 -47.11 0.55
CA SER A 627 -44.58 -45.95 1.36
C SER A 627 -44.90 -44.62 0.68
N CYS A 628 -44.55 -44.49 -0.60
CA CYS A 628 -44.83 -43.30 -1.42
C CYS A 628 -46.33 -43.07 -1.60
N ARG A 629 -47.10 -44.14 -1.88
CA ARG A 629 -48.57 -44.03 -2.02
C ARG A 629 -49.24 -43.59 -0.72
N ARG A 630 -48.85 -44.14 0.43
CA ARG A 630 -49.36 -43.72 1.74
C ARG A 630 -49.02 -42.26 2.04
N ALA A 631 -47.79 -41.83 1.75
CA ALA A 631 -47.40 -40.43 1.89
C ALA A 631 -48.24 -39.50 1.00
N ALA A 632 -48.53 -39.92 -0.24
CA ALA A 632 -49.36 -39.14 -1.18
C ALA A 632 -50.81 -39.02 -0.71
N GLU A 633 -51.41 -40.10 -0.21
CA GLU A 633 -52.75 -40.07 0.39
C GLU A 633 -52.83 -39.12 1.59
N GLU A 634 -51.82 -39.13 2.45
CA GLU A 634 -51.75 -38.25 3.61
C GLU A 634 -51.57 -36.78 3.20
N ALA A 635 -50.67 -36.50 2.26
CA ALA A 635 -50.45 -35.15 1.74
C ALA A 635 -51.73 -34.58 1.09
N LEU A 636 -52.44 -35.39 0.31
CA LEU A 636 -53.67 -34.99 -0.36
C LEU A 636 -54.82 -34.70 0.63
N LYS A 637 -54.91 -35.43 1.75
CA LYS A 637 -55.85 -35.12 2.84
C LYS A 637 -55.57 -33.77 3.50
N LYS A 638 -54.30 -33.39 3.65
CA LYS A 638 -53.88 -32.10 4.21
C LYS A 638 -54.14 -30.94 3.25
N LEU A 639 -53.87 -31.13 1.96
CA LEU A 639 -54.12 -30.15 0.90
C LEU A 639 -55.61 -29.75 0.80
N LYS A 640 -56.54 -30.70 0.91
CA LYS A 640 -58.00 -30.43 0.86
C LYS A 640 -58.51 -29.50 1.97
N ARG A 641 -57.73 -29.26 3.03
CA ARG A 641 -58.11 -28.45 4.20
C ARG A 641 -57.58 -27.02 4.17
N LYS A 642 -56.65 -26.68 3.26
CA LYS A 642 -56.10 -25.33 3.12
C LYS A 642 -56.70 -24.68 1.86
N PRO A 643 -57.48 -23.59 1.97
CA PRO A 643 -57.86 -22.80 0.79
C PRO A 643 -56.60 -22.15 0.21
N LEU A 644 -56.48 -22.17 -1.12
CA LEU A 644 -55.41 -21.50 -1.88
C LEU A 644 -55.43 -19.98 -1.67
#